data_AF-A0A2V8NVZ1-F1
#
_entry.id   AF-A0A2V8NVZ1-F1
#
_cell.length_a   1.000
_cell.length_b   1.000
_cell.length_c   1.000
_cell.angle_alpha   90.00
_cell.angle_beta   90.00
_cell.angle_gamma   90.00
#
_symmetry.space_group_name_H-M   'P 1'
#
loop_
_entity.id
_entity.type
_entity.pdbx_description
1 polymer ?
#
loop_
_entity_poly.entity_id
_entity_poly.type
_entity_poly.pdbx_seq_one_letter_code
_entity_poly.pdbx_strand_id
1 'polypeptide(L)'
;MNNRVVYHQLLRAALKDSFKLTMASAPQQIREDALIEELREIVGDENVLSEPEELLVYECDGLPQHKHPPRAVVFPNSTEETSEVLEVLSDEGVSFAPRGAGTGLSGGALAINRGVVIELARMRKILRVDTENRLAVVQTGLVNAQLSRAVAPYGLYYVPDPSSQPACTIGGNIAENAGGIHCLKYGTTTDHVIGARVVLSDGSIVDLDVNSPGYDLLGVFVGSEGTFGIATEATVKLTPIPPAVRTLLADFTDVDDASRAVSAIIAAGMLPAALEMMDNAIIRAVEASVFAAGLPIDAEAVLLVELDGIDAGIDDEAEKAAAILKEHGARSVRSATDENERKKLWAARKGAFGAVGRLLPDVMIYNLQLANVFHAGDGNLHPLICFDLRRGDDLERVRQAGREIMETCVRAGGSITGEHGVGLDKSSYLPLIFSEADMSAMLQVRAAFDPKGLCNPGKIIPTPRGCGEARAVATRSVSVSRAVATGPSRPGADPMNETLEALPRGQSLFAHSAGDATRMAITASSRNSTEQKQSLTATRVNDARIKRELSLLVGAEGVRRISDTNPSVAFGNNLGAERALEVAPASAQQASEVMEFAVRENLAVNPAGAGTWLDVGNSTTGAALVLTARRMKTIVRHEPADLVATAEAGVTLVDFQKQLAQAGQWLPIDPSDDGRATVGGVIASGLGGPQSLGFGLPRSFVIGMRAVLADGRQIKAGGNVVKNVAGYDLCKLFTGSYGTLGFVTELTFKLRPLPEETRTVVACGPVGSLIVAGRKIATQFFPVAVEIVSERLVSEMKIDAKRGECALLIRFAGSSRGVISQTAQALKLLREDH
;
A
#
# COMPACT_ATOMS: atom_id res chain seq x y z
N MET A 1 18.81 5.29 54.05
CA MET A 1 20.30 5.25 54.20
C MET A 1 20.88 4.36 53.10
N ASN A 2 22.02 4.77 52.55
CA ASN A 2 23.01 4.01 51.74
C ASN A 2 22.53 2.87 50.81
N ASN A 3 22.36 3.18 49.51
CA ASN A 3 23.12 2.57 48.41
C ASN A 3 22.74 3.19 47.04
N ARG A 4 23.21 4.43 46.78
CA ARG A 4 22.98 5.12 45.48
C ARG A 4 24.18 5.94 44.96
N VAL A 5 25.40 5.69 45.47
CA VAL A 5 26.60 6.46 45.13
C VAL A 5 27.76 5.55 44.70
N VAL A 6 27.65 4.95 43.50
CA VAL A 6 28.80 4.33 42.79
C VAL A 6 28.73 4.59 41.28
N TYR A 7 27.53 4.53 40.67
CA TYR A 7 27.39 4.63 39.19
C TYR A 7 27.77 6.00 38.58
N HIS A 8 27.67 7.09 39.34
CA HIS A 8 27.87 8.45 38.80
C HIS A 8 29.34 8.93 38.78
N GLN A 9 30.26 8.24 39.45
CA GLN A 9 31.67 8.67 39.52
C GLN A 9 32.55 8.04 38.43
N LEU A 10 32.27 6.81 38.00
CA LEU A 10 33.03 6.15 36.91
C LEU A 10 32.83 6.83 35.55
N LEU A 11 31.61 7.29 35.23
CA LEU A 11 31.32 8.04 34.01
C LEU A 11 32.02 9.42 33.95
N ARG A 12 32.30 10.05 35.09
CA ARG A 12 33.04 11.34 35.14
C ARG A 12 34.55 11.20 35.05
N ALA A 13 35.10 10.00 35.24
CA ALA A 13 36.51 9.72 35.01
C ALA A 13 36.81 9.48 33.52
N ALA A 14 35.93 8.72 32.82
CA ALA A 14 36.10 8.43 31.39
C ALA A 14 35.91 9.64 30.45
N LEU A 15 35.30 10.73 30.93
CA LEU A 15 35.00 11.94 30.14
C LEU A 15 35.99 13.10 30.35
N LYS A 16 37.14 12.89 31.01
CA LYS A 16 38.11 13.96 31.30
C LYS A 16 39.45 13.88 30.56
N ASP A 17 39.81 12.74 29.97
CA ASP A 17 41.13 12.56 29.34
C ASP A 17 41.14 12.78 27.80
N SER A 18 40.02 13.17 27.20
CA SER A 18 39.89 13.39 25.75
C SER A 18 39.95 14.86 25.29
N PHE A 19 40.29 15.80 26.17
CA PHE A 19 40.32 17.25 25.85
C PHE A 19 41.67 17.95 26.15
N LYS A 20 42.73 17.45 25.53
CA LYS A 20 43.95 18.25 25.24
C LYS A 20 44.56 17.83 23.90
N LEU A 21 44.16 18.50 22.82
CA LEU A 21 44.98 18.61 21.61
C LEU A 21 45.46 20.05 21.45
N THR A 22 46.72 20.20 21.08
CA THR A 22 47.45 21.47 21.00
C THR A 22 47.04 22.33 19.82
N MET A 23 46.85 23.64 20.04
CA MET A 23 46.87 24.62 18.96
C MET A 23 48.32 24.94 18.54
N ALA A 24 48.66 24.64 17.28
CA ALA A 24 49.76 25.28 16.55
C ALA A 24 49.59 25.06 15.03
N SER A 25 49.95 26.10 14.25
CA SER A 25 49.98 26.18 12.77
C SER A 25 48.66 26.04 11.99
N ALA A 26 48.41 27.05 11.16
CA ALA A 26 47.52 27.04 10.00
C ALA A 26 48.37 27.22 8.72
N PRO A 27 47.79 27.20 7.51
CA PRO A 27 46.68 26.38 7.04
C PRO A 27 47.22 25.34 6.03
N GLN A 28 46.93 24.07 6.23
CA GLN A 28 47.21 23.06 5.19
C GLN A 28 45.99 22.99 4.26
N GLN A 29 46.20 23.15 2.95
CA GLN A 29 45.13 23.14 1.95
C GLN A 29 44.21 21.93 2.16
N ILE A 30 42.91 22.20 2.19
CA ILE A 30 41.86 21.18 2.25
C ILE A 30 42.10 20.25 1.06
N ARG A 31 42.27 18.95 1.32
CA ARG A 31 42.14 17.96 0.25
C ARG A 31 40.67 17.92 -0.11
N GLU A 32 40.37 18.25 -1.36
CA GLU A 32 39.05 18.00 -1.96
C GLU A 32 38.65 16.55 -1.69
N ASP A 33 37.38 16.36 -1.33
CA ASP A 33 36.81 15.04 -1.11
C ASP A 33 36.58 14.42 -2.49
N ALA A 34 37.36 13.41 -2.87
CA ALA A 34 37.36 12.86 -4.22
C ALA A 34 35.96 12.40 -4.68
N LEU A 35 35.12 11.93 -3.75
CA LEU A 35 33.72 11.61 -4.02
C LEU A 35 32.91 12.84 -4.45
N ILE A 36 33.17 14.01 -3.86
CA ILE A 36 32.44 15.24 -4.18
C ILE A 36 32.82 15.74 -5.57
N GLU A 37 34.08 15.60 -5.98
CA GLU A 37 34.52 15.90 -7.35
C GLU A 37 33.89 14.93 -8.36
N GLU A 38 33.87 13.62 -8.08
CA GLU A 38 33.23 12.63 -8.96
C GLU A 38 31.72 12.87 -9.10
N LEU A 39 31.03 13.26 -8.02
CA LEU A 39 29.63 13.67 -8.06
C LEU A 39 29.44 14.96 -8.89
N ARG A 40 30.39 15.91 -8.85
CA ARG A 40 30.38 17.13 -9.68
C ARG A 40 30.61 16.83 -11.15
N GLU A 41 31.45 15.84 -11.49
CA GLU A 41 31.64 15.42 -12.88
C GLU A 41 30.35 14.87 -13.51
N ILE A 42 29.50 14.21 -12.72
CA ILE A 42 28.19 13.68 -13.18
C ILE A 42 27.14 14.78 -13.30
N VAL A 43 26.82 15.49 -12.21
CA VAL A 43 25.68 16.43 -12.21
C VAL A 43 26.06 17.87 -12.52
N GLY A 44 27.33 18.25 -12.45
CA GLY A 44 27.82 19.64 -12.55
C GLY A 44 28.06 20.32 -11.20
N ASP A 45 29.03 21.24 -11.16
CA ASP A 45 29.47 21.96 -9.94
C ASP A 45 28.32 22.62 -9.18
N GLU A 46 27.40 23.28 -9.88
CA GLU A 46 26.27 24.01 -9.27
C GLU A 46 25.16 23.09 -8.74
N ASN A 47 25.37 21.78 -8.83
CA ASN A 47 24.42 20.72 -8.53
C ASN A 47 24.92 19.80 -7.40
N VAL A 48 26.04 20.15 -6.75
CA VAL A 48 26.58 19.50 -5.55
C VAL A 48 26.90 20.54 -4.46
N LEU A 49 26.11 20.55 -3.39
CA LEU A 49 26.39 21.36 -2.19
C LEU A 49 27.26 20.55 -1.22
N SER A 50 28.28 21.21 -0.68
CA SER A 50 29.26 20.59 0.24
C SER A 50 29.74 21.50 1.36
N GLU A 51 29.52 22.83 1.26
CA GLU A 51 30.00 23.77 2.26
C GLU A 51 29.10 23.73 3.52
N PRO A 52 29.66 23.75 4.74
CA PRO A 52 28.90 23.58 5.98
C PRO A 52 27.68 24.50 6.14
N GLU A 53 27.79 25.74 5.65
CA GLU A 53 26.73 26.76 5.66
C GLU A 53 25.56 26.40 4.73
N GLU A 54 25.83 25.74 3.60
CA GLU A 54 24.82 25.30 2.64
C GLU A 54 24.10 24.04 3.12
N LEU A 55 24.85 23.12 3.74
CA LEU A 55 24.32 21.86 4.26
C LEU A 55 23.36 22.06 5.45
N LEU A 56 23.41 23.22 6.11
CA LEU A 56 22.59 23.54 7.28
C LEU A 56 21.09 23.42 7.01
N VAL A 57 20.60 23.79 5.80
CA VAL A 57 19.16 23.71 5.47
C VAL A 57 18.69 22.28 5.16
N TYR A 58 19.61 21.32 5.12
CA TYR A 58 19.36 19.90 4.88
C TYR A 58 19.61 19.02 6.11
N GLU A 59 20.02 19.61 7.25
CA GLU A 59 20.28 18.85 8.48
C GLU A 59 19.02 18.23 9.11
N CYS A 60 17.84 18.81 8.86
CA CYS A 60 16.54 18.29 9.29
C CYS A 60 15.50 18.35 8.17
N ASP A 61 14.37 17.66 8.34
CA ASP A 61 13.15 17.78 7.54
C ASP A 61 12.18 18.69 8.32
N GLY A 62 10.86 18.45 8.26
CA GLY A 62 9.88 19.15 9.09
C GLY A 62 9.97 18.82 10.58
N LEU A 63 10.91 17.94 10.99
CA LEU A 63 11.09 17.45 12.35
C LEU A 63 12.40 17.98 12.99
N PRO A 64 12.46 19.26 13.42
CA PRO A 64 13.72 19.98 13.71
C PRO A 64 14.52 19.45 14.92
N GLN A 65 13.96 18.55 15.74
CA GLN A 65 14.71 17.89 16.81
C GLN A 65 15.66 16.79 16.32
N HIS A 66 15.53 16.34 15.07
CA HIS A 66 16.44 15.39 14.43
C HIS A 66 17.36 16.13 13.46
N LYS A 67 18.59 16.42 13.92
CA LYS A 67 19.61 17.13 13.14
C LYS A 67 20.78 16.22 12.79
N HIS A 68 20.91 15.95 11.50
CA HIS A 68 21.93 15.10 10.88
C HIS A 68 22.50 15.81 9.66
N PRO A 69 23.57 16.62 9.80
CA PRO A 69 24.19 17.29 8.65
C PRO A 69 24.75 16.22 7.68
N PRO A 70 24.37 16.26 6.39
CA PRO A 70 24.89 15.33 5.38
C PRO A 70 26.38 15.57 5.07
N ARG A 71 26.97 14.70 4.26
CA ARG A 71 28.31 14.91 3.66
C ARG A 71 28.24 15.85 2.45
N ALA A 72 27.22 15.68 1.63
CA ALA A 72 26.91 16.50 0.46
C ALA A 72 25.41 16.41 0.14
N VAL A 73 24.92 17.33 -0.70
CA VAL A 73 23.56 17.28 -1.29
C VAL A 73 23.70 17.37 -2.80
N VAL A 74 23.15 16.40 -3.52
CA VAL A 74 23.28 16.25 -4.97
C VAL A 74 21.91 16.44 -5.63
N PHE A 75 21.86 17.20 -6.72
CA PHE A 75 20.63 17.60 -7.40
C PHE A 75 20.58 17.09 -8.85
N PRO A 76 20.33 15.78 -9.09
CA PRO A 76 20.20 15.25 -10.44
C PRO A 76 19.00 15.87 -11.19
N ASN A 77 19.14 16.03 -12.50
CA ASN A 77 18.12 16.59 -13.40
C ASN A 77 17.37 15.51 -14.21
N SER A 78 17.90 14.29 -14.22
CA SER A 78 17.45 13.14 -15.03
C SER A 78 17.50 11.83 -14.23
N THR A 79 16.86 10.77 -14.77
CA THR A 79 16.93 9.44 -14.15
C THR A 79 18.33 8.86 -14.30
N GLU A 80 18.98 9.18 -15.41
CA GLU A 80 20.31 8.78 -15.81
C GLU A 80 21.37 9.40 -14.89
N GLU A 81 21.33 10.70 -14.62
CA GLU A 81 22.18 11.34 -13.59
C GLU A 81 21.95 10.73 -12.20
N THR A 82 20.70 10.36 -11.86
CA THR A 82 20.40 9.69 -10.59
C THR A 82 21.03 8.29 -10.54
N SER A 83 21.00 7.55 -11.65
CA SER A 83 21.63 6.24 -11.82
C SER A 83 23.14 6.31 -11.60
N GLU A 84 23.82 7.19 -12.34
CA GLU A 84 25.28 7.38 -12.26
C GLU A 84 25.74 7.81 -10.86
N VAL A 85 25.01 8.74 -10.22
CA VAL A 85 25.27 9.16 -8.83
C VAL A 85 25.12 8.00 -7.84
N LEU A 86 24.09 7.15 -8.00
CA LEU A 86 23.90 6.01 -7.09
C LEU A 86 24.90 4.88 -7.34
N GLU A 87 25.39 4.69 -8.58
CA GLU A 87 26.47 3.74 -8.89
C GLU A 87 27.77 4.11 -8.15
N VAL A 88 28.23 5.36 -8.27
CA VAL A 88 29.41 5.88 -7.55
C VAL A 88 29.28 5.72 -6.03
N LEU A 89 28.12 6.08 -5.46
CA LEU A 89 27.84 5.91 -4.03
C LEU A 89 27.81 4.43 -3.63
N SER A 90 27.40 3.54 -4.54
CA SER A 90 27.40 2.09 -4.33
C SER A 90 28.79 1.50 -4.24
N ASP A 91 29.71 1.99 -5.07
CA ASP A 91 31.09 1.50 -5.16
C ASP A 91 31.97 2.04 -4.03
N GLU A 92 31.81 3.32 -3.68
CA GLU A 92 32.43 3.90 -2.48
C GLU A 92 31.77 3.44 -1.16
N GLY A 93 30.65 2.69 -1.23
CA GLY A 93 29.94 2.17 -0.07
C GLY A 93 29.31 3.25 0.82
N VAL A 94 28.95 4.39 0.23
CA VAL A 94 28.39 5.56 0.91
C VAL A 94 26.87 5.50 0.86
N SER A 95 26.24 5.43 2.04
CA SER A 95 24.78 5.47 2.13
C SER A 95 24.21 6.83 1.74
N PHE A 96 23.00 6.84 1.21
CA PHE A 96 22.28 8.05 0.81
C PHE A 96 20.86 8.11 1.39
N ALA A 97 20.25 9.30 1.36
CA ALA A 97 18.84 9.50 1.66
C ALA A 97 18.17 10.32 0.54
N PRO A 98 17.12 9.80 -0.11
CA PRO A 98 16.34 10.60 -1.06
C PRO A 98 15.54 11.68 -0.34
N ARG A 99 15.40 12.83 -1.00
CA ARG A 99 14.69 14.00 -0.46
C ARG A 99 13.92 14.70 -1.57
N GLY A 100 12.63 14.95 -1.31
CA GLY A 100 11.87 15.98 -2.01
C GLY A 100 11.94 17.30 -1.24
N ALA A 101 10.84 18.03 -1.15
CA ALA A 101 10.79 19.32 -0.43
C ALA A 101 11.07 19.29 1.09
N GLY A 102 11.46 18.16 1.69
CA GLY A 102 11.81 18.05 3.11
C GLY A 102 10.66 18.26 4.09
N THR A 103 9.40 18.16 3.65
CA THR A 103 8.20 18.44 4.47
C THR A 103 7.76 17.26 5.37
N GLY A 104 8.57 16.19 5.48
CA GLY A 104 8.26 15.00 6.29
C GLY A 104 8.33 15.30 7.80
N LEU A 105 7.61 14.49 8.59
CA LEU A 105 7.50 14.65 10.06
C LEU A 105 7.93 13.35 10.78
N SER A 106 9.03 12.76 10.33
CA SER A 106 9.53 11.45 10.79
C SER A 106 11.06 11.35 10.91
N GLY A 107 11.81 12.31 10.35
CA GLY A 107 13.24 12.15 10.12
C GLY A 107 13.55 11.18 8.97
N GLY A 108 12.57 10.86 8.13
CA GLY A 108 12.73 9.96 6.98
C GLY A 108 13.70 10.52 5.93
N ALA A 109 13.64 11.83 5.64
CA ALA A 109 14.42 12.49 4.59
C ALA A 109 15.81 13.00 5.07
N LEU A 110 16.48 12.24 5.96
CA LEU A 110 17.74 12.62 6.62
C LEU A 110 18.88 11.65 6.33
N ALA A 111 20.03 12.15 5.85
CA ALA A 111 21.22 11.34 5.70
C ALA A 111 21.94 11.15 7.05
N ILE A 112 21.79 9.97 7.66
CA ILE A 112 22.53 9.61 8.89
C ILE A 112 23.98 9.28 8.57
N ASN A 113 24.84 9.25 9.59
CA ASN A 113 26.25 8.82 9.50
C ASN A 113 27.11 9.53 8.44
N ARG A 114 26.81 10.79 8.10
CA ARG A 114 27.42 11.53 6.98
C ARG A 114 27.23 10.84 5.61
N GLY A 115 26.03 10.31 5.38
CA GLY A 115 25.57 9.96 4.03
C GLY A 115 25.34 11.19 3.14
N VAL A 116 25.02 10.95 1.89
CA VAL A 116 24.68 11.99 0.89
C VAL A 116 23.16 12.14 0.80
N VAL A 117 22.66 13.36 0.59
CA VAL A 117 21.24 13.58 0.26
C VAL A 117 21.08 13.68 -1.26
N ILE A 118 20.13 12.92 -1.82
CA ILE A 118 19.76 13.02 -3.24
C ILE A 118 18.46 13.82 -3.33
N GLU A 119 18.52 15.03 -3.86
CA GLU A 119 17.41 15.98 -3.87
C GLU A 119 16.77 16.09 -5.26
N LEU A 120 15.44 15.95 -5.32
CA LEU A 120 14.71 15.74 -6.58
C LEU A 120 14.07 17.00 -7.17
N ALA A 121 14.11 18.18 -6.53
CA ALA A 121 13.35 19.38 -6.95
C ALA A 121 13.71 19.92 -8.35
N ARG A 122 14.82 19.47 -8.95
CA ARG A 122 15.15 19.74 -10.37
C ARG A 122 14.35 18.87 -11.34
N MET A 123 14.03 17.64 -10.93
CA MET A 123 13.19 16.68 -11.66
C MET A 123 11.70 17.01 -11.48
N ARG A 124 11.23 18.13 -12.05
CA ARG A 124 9.89 18.69 -11.81
C ARG A 124 8.99 18.83 -13.06
N LYS A 125 9.28 18.11 -14.14
CA LYS A 125 8.50 18.17 -15.39
C LYS A 125 7.25 17.29 -15.33
N ILE A 126 6.14 17.76 -15.88
CA ILE A 126 5.05 16.90 -16.33
C ILE A 126 5.44 16.38 -17.72
N LEU A 127 5.63 15.07 -17.85
CA LEU A 127 6.16 14.43 -19.05
C LEU A 127 5.05 14.07 -20.05
N ARG A 128 3.88 13.65 -19.55
CA ARG A 128 2.71 13.32 -20.36
C ARG A 128 1.42 13.58 -19.58
N VAL A 129 0.38 14.06 -20.25
CA VAL A 129 -1.00 14.04 -19.75
C VAL A 129 -1.86 13.32 -20.78
N ASP A 130 -2.65 12.36 -20.32
CA ASP A 130 -3.54 11.52 -21.12
C ASP A 130 -4.96 11.70 -20.54
N THR A 131 -5.70 12.62 -21.13
CA THR A 131 -7.03 13.02 -20.62
C THR A 131 -8.11 11.97 -20.87
N GLU A 132 -7.96 11.15 -21.92
CA GLU A 132 -8.90 10.07 -22.25
C GLU A 132 -8.80 8.93 -21.25
N ASN A 133 -7.59 8.45 -20.98
CA ASN A 133 -7.34 7.39 -19.99
C ASN A 133 -7.27 7.93 -18.55
N ARG A 134 -7.31 9.26 -18.38
CA ARG A 134 -7.17 9.99 -17.10
C ARG A 134 -5.88 9.64 -16.37
N LEU A 135 -4.75 9.76 -17.05
CA LEU A 135 -3.41 9.50 -16.51
C LEU A 135 -2.47 10.70 -16.70
N ALA A 136 -1.48 10.83 -15.83
CA ALA A 136 -0.32 11.68 -16.07
C ALA A 136 0.98 10.92 -15.79
N VAL A 137 2.04 11.22 -16.55
CA VAL A 137 3.41 10.81 -16.26
C VAL A 137 4.18 12.05 -15.84
N VAL A 138 4.81 12.02 -14.67
CA VAL A 138 5.48 13.17 -14.05
C VAL A 138 6.83 12.76 -13.49
N GLN A 139 7.79 13.68 -13.49
CA GLN A 139 8.97 13.54 -12.65
C GLN A 139 8.60 13.77 -11.18
N THR A 140 9.23 13.04 -10.28
CA THR A 140 8.80 12.94 -8.86
C THR A 140 9.15 14.15 -7.99
N GLY A 141 10.05 15.03 -8.43
CA GLY A 141 10.30 16.34 -7.82
C GLY A 141 9.20 17.37 -8.07
N LEU A 142 8.20 17.06 -8.91
CA LEU A 142 7.04 17.93 -9.12
C LEU A 142 6.28 18.15 -7.79
N VAL A 143 5.97 19.40 -7.47
CA VAL A 143 5.14 19.75 -6.31
C VAL A 143 3.70 19.30 -6.55
N ASN A 144 3.12 18.58 -5.59
CA ASN A 144 1.80 17.94 -5.68
C ASN A 144 0.71 18.88 -6.26
N ALA A 145 0.50 20.05 -5.66
CA ALA A 145 -0.55 20.98 -6.10
C ALA A 145 -0.32 21.58 -7.51
N GLN A 146 0.88 21.48 -8.09
CA GLN A 146 1.13 21.92 -9.46
C GLN A 146 0.50 20.97 -10.49
N LEU A 147 0.44 19.66 -10.20
CA LEU A 147 -0.20 18.68 -11.08
C LEU A 147 -1.70 18.98 -11.24
N SER A 148 -2.43 19.07 -10.13
CA SER A 148 -3.87 19.39 -10.16
C SER A 148 -4.15 20.74 -10.83
N ARG A 149 -3.29 21.75 -10.67
CA ARG A 149 -3.40 23.03 -11.38
C ARG A 149 -3.20 22.88 -12.90
N ALA A 150 -2.27 22.03 -13.33
CA ALA A 150 -1.99 21.80 -14.74
C ALA A 150 -3.10 21.00 -15.45
N VAL A 151 -3.78 20.08 -14.75
CA VAL A 151 -4.84 19.25 -15.34
C VAL A 151 -6.26 19.81 -15.16
N ALA A 152 -6.46 20.80 -14.28
CA ALA A 152 -7.76 21.47 -14.06
C ALA A 152 -8.47 22.00 -15.33
N PRO A 153 -7.77 22.54 -16.37
CA PRO A 153 -8.43 22.94 -17.63
C PRO A 153 -9.13 21.80 -18.38
N TYR A 154 -8.80 20.55 -18.08
CA TYR A 154 -9.42 19.36 -18.65
C TYR A 154 -10.53 18.76 -17.75
N GLY A 155 -10.92 19.45 -16.67
CA GLY A 155 -11.90 18.96 -15.70
C GLY A 155 -11.36 17.84 -14.79
N LEU A 156 -10.05 17.70 -14.69
CA LEU A 156 -9.37 16.65 -13.93
C LEU A 156 -8.55 17.21 -12.76
N TYR A 157 -8.27 16.39 -11.75
CA TYR A 157 -7.32 16.69 -10.67
C TYR A 157 -6.58 15.42 -10.20
N TYR A 158 -5.45 15.61 -9.52
CA TYR A 158 -4.77 14.54 -8.77
C TYR A 158 -5.28 14.56 -7.32
N VAL A 159 -5.70 13.39 -6.81
CA VAL A 159 -6.52 13.30 -5.60
C VAL A 159 -5.76 13.39 -4.28
N PRO A 160 -4.58 12.74 -4.08
CA PRO A 160 -3.85 12.85 -2.82
C PRO A 160 -3.54 14.30 -2.46
N ASP A 161 -4.20 14.80 -1.40
CA ASP A 161 -4.21 16.22 -1.02
C ASP A 161 -3.67 16.45 0.41
N PRO A 162 -2.45 16.01 0.74
CA PRO A 162 -1.86 16.24 2.06
C PRO A 162 -1.85 17.73 2.39
N SER A 163 -1.92 18.10 3.67
CA SER A 163 -1.94 19.52 4.07
C SER A 163 -0.70 20.30 3.56
N SER A 164 0.41 19.61 3.32
CA SER A 164 1.64 20.13 2.73
C SER A 164 1.65 20.18 1.19
N GLN A 165 0.55 19.86 0.49
CA GLN A 165 0.44 19.86 -0.99
C GLN A 165 0.94 21.11 -1.73
N PRO A 166 0.96 22.35 -1.17
CA PRO A 166 1.57 23.50 -1.83
C PRO A 166 3.10 23.43 -1.94
N ALA A 167 3.74 22.51 -1.21
CA ALA A 167 5.19 22.36 -1.11
C ALA A 167 5.69 20.92 -1.32
N CYS A 168 5.00 19.89 -0.81
CA CYS A 168 5.45 18.50 -0.91
C CYS A 168 5.49 18.01 -2.36
N THR A 169 6.43 17.11 -2.67
CA THR A 169 6.61 16.56 -4.02
C THR A 169 5.93 15.21 -4.19
N ILE A 170 5.64 14.81 -5.43
CA ILE A 170 5.06 13.50 -5.76
C ILE A 170 5.93 12.35 -5.25
N GLY A 171 7.26 12.47 -5.32
CA GLY A 171 8.21 11.50 -4.77
C GLY A 171 8.12 11.37 -3.25
N GLY A 172 7.96 12.48 -2.54
CA GLY A 172 7.68 12.46 -1.10
C GLY A 172 6.33 11.81 -0.78
N ASN A 173 5.30 12.04 -1.61
CA ASN A 173 4.01 11.37 -1.45
C ASN A 173 4.10 9.84 -1.67
N ILE A 174 4.91 9.40 -2.64
CA ILE A 174 5.20 7.97 -2.89
C ILE A 174 5.97 7.37 -1.71
N ALA A 175 7.03 8.03 -1.24
CA ALA A 175 7.88 7.54 -0.16
C ALA A 175 7.11 7.33 1.15
N GLU A 176 6.21 8.26 1.50
CA GLU A 176 5.44 8.24 2.76
C GLU A 176 4.06 7.56 2.64
N ASN A 177 3.68 7.08 1.44
CA ASN A 177 2.30 6.70 1.07
C ASN A 177 1.26 7.77 1.51
N ALA A 178 1.53 9.03 1.19
CA ALA A 178 0.79 10.16 1.74
C ALA A 178 -0.72 10.06 1.49
N GLY A 179 -1.50 10.35 2.54
CA GLY A 179 -2.94 10.56 2.47
C GLY A 179 -3.28 12.04 2.22
N GLY A 180 -4.46 12.44 2.69
CA GLY A 180 -4.94 13.80 2.61
C GLY A 180 -6.21 13.97 3.45
N ILE A 181 -7.01 14.96 3.11
CA ILE A 181 -8.36 15.14 3.68
C ILE A 181 -9.35 14.19 3.01
N HIS A 182 -9.13 13.87 1.73
CA HIS A 182 -10.06 13.09 0.92
C HIS A 182 -9.80 11.58 0.92
N CYS A 183 -8.86 11.07 1.72
CA CYS A 183 -8.47 9.66 1.71
C CYS A 183 -9.53 8.70 2.27
N LEU A 184 -10.50 9.20 3.04
CA LEU A 184 -11.67 8.44 3.47
C LEU A 184 -12.39 7.80 2.26
N LYS A 185 -12.77 8.62 1.28
CA LYS A 185 -13.49 8.20 0.07
C LYS A 185 -12.55 7.68 -1.02
N TYR A 186 -11.40 8.33 -1.21
CA TYR A 186 -10.56 8.13 -2.39
C TYR A 186 -9.25 7.35 -2.17
N GLY A 187 -8.93 6.94 -0.93
CA GLY A 187 -7.70 6.19 -0.64
C GLY A 187 -6.44 7.07 -0.55
N THR A 188 -5.27 6.44 -0.44
CA THR A 188 -3.97 7.13 -0.28
C THR A 188 -3.14 7.07 -1.56
N THR A 189 -1.91 7.61 -1.55
CA THR A 189 -1.04 7.65 -2.75
C THR A 189 -0.91 6.28 -3.46
N THR A 190 -0.89 5.17 -2.71
CA THR A 190 -0.86 3.79 -3.26
C THR A 190 -2.04 3.44 -4.19
N ASP A 191 -3.18 4.11 -4.06
CA ASP A 191 -4.37 3.89 -4.90
C ASP A 191 -4.33 4.72 -6.20
N HIS A 192 -3.50 5.76 -6.23
CA HIS A 192 -3.41 6.74 -7.33
C HIS A 192 -2.13 6.61 -8.16
N VAL A 193 -1.10 5.92 -7.68
CA VAL A 193 0.12 5.61 -8.44
C VAL A 193 -0.04 4.24 -9.12
N ILE A 194 0.10 4.19 -10.45
CA ILE A 194 -0.03 2.95 -11.24
C ILE A 194 1.27 2.50 -11.90
N GLY A 195 2.28 3.37 -11.93
CA GLY A 195 3.62 3.08 -12.44
C GLY A 195 4.66 3.98 -11.77
N ALA A 196 5.89 3.51 -11.62
CA ALA A 196 7.03 4.31 -11.21
C ALA A 196 8.32 3.83 -11.89
N ARG A 197 9.17 4.76 -12.31
CA ARG A 197 10.57 4.47 -12.66
C ARG A 197 11.41 4.69 -11.42
N VAL A 198 12.21 3.69 -11.06
CA VAL A 198 12.98 3.64 -9.82
C VAL A 198 14.45 3.38 -10.13
N VAL A 199 15.33 4.10 -9.45
CA VAL A 199 16.77 3.82 -9.40
C VAL A 199 17.08 3.11 -8.08
N LEU A 200 17.72 1.94 -8.15
CA LEU A 200 18.07 1.13 -6.99
C LEU A 200 19.44 1.50 -6.38
N SER A 201 19.81 0.86 -5.27
CA SER A 201 21.06 1.11 -4.51
C SER A 201 22.37 0.92 -5.28
N ASP A 202 22.31 0.30 -6.46
CA ASP A 202 23.43 -0.02 -7.36
C ASP A 202 23.38 0.78 -8.67
N GLY A 203 22.56 1.82 -8.74
CA GLY A 203 22.32 2.60 -9.95
C GLY A 203 21.31 1.97 -10.92
N SER A 204 20.97 0.67 -10.78
CA SER A 204 20.10 0.03 -11.76
C SER A 204 18.70 0.65 -11.84
N ILE A 205 18.24 0.90 -13.07
CA ILE A 205 16.93 1.51 -13.37
C ILE A 205 15.91 0.40 -13.61
N VAL A 206 14.79 0.42 -12.86
CA VAL A 206 13.67 -0.50 -13.00
C VAL A 206 12.35 0.26 -13.18
N ASP A 207 11.50 -0.23 -14.09
CA ASP A 207 10.13 0.24 -14.24
C ASP A 207 9.19 -0.71 -13.45
N LEU A 208 8.42 -0.18 -12.51
CA LEU A 208 7.45 -0.90 -11.69
C LEU A 208 6.03 -0.45 -12.05
N ASP A 209 5.07 -1.36 -12.24
CA ASP A 209 3.68 -1.00 -12.53
C ASP A 209 2.66 -2.03 -11.97
N VAL A 210 1.39 -1.61 -11.82
CA VAL A 210 0.32 -2.44 -11.22
C VAL A 210 -0.32 -3.47 -12.17
N ASN A 211 -0.01 -3.42 -13.46
CA ASN A 211 -0.57 -4.31 -14.49
C ASN A 211 0.42 -5.38 -14.94
N SER A 212 1.71 -5.22 -14.63
CA SER A 212 2.73 -6.26 -14.84
C SER A 212 2.35 -7.56 -14.13
N PRO A 213 2.40 -8.72 -14.81
CA PRO A 213 2.06 -10.00 -14.21
C PRO A 213 3.14 -10.43 -13.21
N GLY A 214 2.77 -10.65 -11.96
CA GLY A 214 3.69 -11.10 -10.91
C GLY A 214 3.36 -10.44 -9.57
N TYR A 215 4.40 -10.16 -8.79
CA TYR A 215 4.26 -9.48 -7.50
C TYR A 215 3.99 -7.99 -7.66
N ASP A 216 3.20 -7.45 -6.75
CA ASP A 216 2.92 -6.02 -6.65
C ASP A 216 4.10 -5.24 -6.05
N LEU A 217 5.22 -5.19 -6.81
CA LEU A 217 6.45 -4.53 -6.40
C LEU A 217 6.27 -3.02 -6.24
N LEU A 218 5.42 -2.40 -7.06
CA LEU A 218 5.04 -1.00 -6.91
C LEU A 218 4.27 -0.76 -5.60
N GLY A 219 3.34 -1.65 -5.26
CA GLY A 219 2.54 -1.55 -4.05
C GLY A 219 3.35 -1.61 -2.76
N VAL A 220 4.41 -2.43 -2.71
CA VAL A 220 5.33 -2.48 -1.55
C VAL A 220 6.39 -1.37 -1.58
N PHE A 221 6.69 -0.80 -2.74
CA PHE A 221 7.60 0.35 -2.89
C PHE A 221 6.99 1.66 -2.38
N VAL A 222 5.69 1.88 -2.59
CA VAL A 222 4.96 3.02 -2.02
C VAL A 222 4.88 2.85 -0.50
N GLY A 223 5.31 3.86 0.26
CA GLY A 223 5.46 3.77 1.72
C GLY A 223 6.81 3.20 2.20
N SER A 224 7.76 2.96 1.31
CA SER A 224 9.10 2.46 1.68
C SER A 224 10.04 3.52 2.29
N GLU A 225 9.62 4.78 2.39
CA GLU A 225 10.43 5.94 2.84
C GLU A 225 11.80 6.05 2.13
N GLY A 226 11.88 5.60 0.88
CA GLY A 226 13.13 5.60 0.11
C GLY A 226 14.16 4.56 0.56
N THR A 227 13.78 3.60 1.40
CA THR A 227 14.68 2.51 1.85
C THR A 227 14.87 1.40 0.81
N PHE A 228 14.15 1.46 -0.32
CA PHE A 228 14.26 0.54 -1.45
C PHE A 228 14.95 1.15 -2.69
N GLY A 229 15.09 2.48 -2.75
CA GLY A 229 15.57 3.20 -3.94
C GLY A 229 14.84 4.53 -4.13
N ILE A 230 15.04 5.15 -5.29
CA ILE A 230 14.55 6.49 -5.61
C ILE A 230 13.61 6.41 -6.81
N ALA A 231 12.32 6.72 -6.62
CA ALA A 231 11.43 6.93 -7.76
C ALA A 231 11.74 8.29 -8.41
N THR A 232 12.08 8.30 -9.70
CA THR A 232 12.43 9.49 -10.48
C THR A 232 11.29 9.95 -11.39
N GLU A 233 10.47 9.01 -11.86
CA GLU A 233 9.23 9.25 -12.61
C GLU A 233 8.07 8.46 -12.01
N ALA A 234 6.85 8.97 -12.12
CA ALA A 234 5.63 8.31 -11.68
C ALA A 234 4.51 8.46 -12.71
N THR A 235 3.77 7.37 -12.95
CA THR A 235 2.50 7.38 -13.67
C THR A 235 1.37 7.35 -12.66
N VAL A 236 0.52 8.38 -12.69
CA VAL A 236 -0.55 8.61 -11.72
C VAL A 236 -1.92 8.69 -12.38
N LYS A 237 -2.96 8.27 -11.65
CA LYS A 237 -4.37 8.46 -12.00
C LYS A 237 -4.78 9.92 -11.79
N LEU A 238 -5.65 10.39 -12.67
CA LEU A 238 -6.37 11.64 -12.55
C LEU A 238 -7.86 11.32 -12.33
N THR A 239 -8.55 12.12 -11.54
CA THR A 239 -9.98 11.95 -11.24
C THR A 239 -10.76 13.14 -11.80
N PRO A 240 -11.96 12.94 -12.37
CA PRO A 240 -12.84 14.05 -12.74
C PRO A 240 -13.22 14.89 -11.52
N ILE A 241 -13.19 16.22 -11.67
CA ILE A 241 -13.66 17.13 -10.62
C ILE A 241 -15.16 16.84 -10.39
N PRO A 242 -15.61 16.60 -9.14
CA PRO A 242 -17.01 16.31 -8.85
C PRO A 242 -17.91 17.49 -9.31
N PRO A 243 -19.03 17.22 -10.01
CA PRO A 243 -19.90 18.28 -10.51
C PRO A 243 -20.66 19.01 -9.39
N ALA A 244 -20.82 18.39 -8.22
CA ALA A 244 -21.38 19.01 -7.03
C ALA A 244 -20.59 18.65 -5.76
N VAL A 245 -20.58 19.61 -4.84
CA VAL A 245 -20.02 19.51 -3.49
C VAL A 245 -21.02 20.17 -2.52
N ARG A 246 -21.13 19.66 -1.29
CA ARG A 246 -21.84 20.27 -0.16
C ARG A 246 -20.95 20.15 1.08
N THR A 247 -20.81 21.24 1.84
CA THR A 247 -19.90 21.30 2.99
C THR A 247 -20.65 21.82 4.20
N LEU A 248 -20.72 21.02 5.25
CA LEU A 248 -21.37 21.34 6.51
C LEU A 248 -20.31 21.67 7.58
N LEU A 249 -20.59 22.66 8.41
CA LEU A 249 -19.93 22.87 9.70
C LEU A 249 -20.94 22.56 10.81
N ALA A 250 -20.59 21.66 11.71
CA ALA A 250 -21.30 21.42 12.96
C ALA A 250 -20.41 21.80 14.16
N ASP A 251 -21.03 22.27 15.24
CA ASP A 251 -20.34 22.61 16.48
C ASP A 251 -20.96 21.89 17.69
N PHE A 252 -20.09 21.47 18.61
CA PHE A 252 -20.43 20.60 19.74
C PHE A 252 -19.88 21.18 21.05
N THR A 253 -20.59 20.93 22.14
CA THR A 253 -20.15 21.26 23.51
C THR A 253 -19.37 20.12 24.19
N ASP A 254 -19.13 19.02 23.47
CA ASP A 254 -18.39 17.84 23.92
C ASP A 254 -17.65 17.20 22.72
N VAL A 255 -16.45 16.67 22.95
CA VAL A 255 -15.63 16.05 21.89
C VAL A 255 -16.09 14.62 21.61
N ASP A 256 -16.62 13.92 22.62
CA ASP A 256 -17.09 12.54 22.43
C ASP A 256 -18.42 12.53 21.64
N ASP A 257 -19.28 13.56 21.78
CA ASP A 257 -20.49 13.73 20.94
C ASP A 257 -20.13 13.91 19.46
N ALA A 258 -19.16 14.77 19.15
CA ALA A 258 -18.65 14.95 17.80
C ALA A 258 -18.07 13.64 17.23
N SER A 259 -17.37 12.87 18.06
CA SER A 259 -16.83 11.55 17.70
C SER A 259 -17.93 10.51 17.46
N ARG A 260 -18.97 10.47 18.31
CA ARG A 260 -20.17 9.63 18.11
C ARG A 260 -20.89 9.97 16.80
N ALA A 261 -21.02 11.25 16.47
CA ALA A 261 -21.66 11.71 15.25
C ALA A 261 -20.93 11.23 13.98
N VAL A 262 -19.58 11.19 14.00
CA VAL A 262 -18.77 10.62 12.91
C VAL A 262 -19.07 9.14 12.70
N SER A 263 -19.03 8.32 13.77
CA SER A 263 -19.39 6.91 13.68
C SER A 263 -20.82 6.70 13.21
N ALA A 264 -21.76 7.55 13.62
CA ALA A 264 -23.16 7.48 13.20
C ALA A 264 -23.37 7.81 11.71
N ILE A 265 -22.63 8.77 11.15
CA ILE A 265 -22.65 9.08 9.71
C ILE A 265 -22.19 7.86 8.90
N ILE A 266 -21.08 7.24 9.29
CA ILE A 266 -20.53 6.05 8.62
C ILE A 266 -21.49 4.85 8.76
N ALA A 267 -22.00 4.60 9.96
CA ALA A 267 -22.97 3.54 10.24
C ALA A 267 -24.31 3.73 9.50
N ALA A 268 -24.70 4.96 9.17
CA ALA A 268 -25.87 5.26 8.35
C ALA A 268 -25.66 4.98 6.83
N GLY A 269 -24.54 4.33 6.46
CA GLY A 269 -24.20 3.97 5.09
C GLY A 269 -23.69 5.14 4.25
N MET A 270 -23.32 6.26 4.88
CA MET A 270 -22.77 7.42 4.18
C MET A 270 -21.25 7.31 4.11
N LEU A 271 -20.66 7.71 2.97
CA LEU A 271 -19.22 7.84 2.82
C LEU A 271 -18.87 9.23 2.28
N PRO A 272 -18.80 10.23 3.18
CA PRO A 272 -18.39 11.59 2.81
C PRO A 272 -17.01 11.61 2.16
N ALA A 273 -16.76 12.64 1.35
CA ALA A 273 -15.44 12.94 0.81
C ALA A 273 -14.44 13.21 1.95
N ALA A 274 -14.90 13.93 2.98
CA ALA A 274 -14.13 14.27 4.17
C ALA A 274 -15.00 14.35 5.44
N LEU A 275 -14.41 14.00 6.58
CA LEU A 275 -14.97 14.13 7.94
C LEU A 275 -13.84 14.58 8.87
N GLU A 276 -13.80 15.87 9.17
CA GLU A 276 -12.61 16.56 9.69
C GLU A 276 -12.92 17.35 10.96
N MET A 277 -12.30 16.99 12.08
CA MET A 277 -12.60 17.58 13.39
C MET A 277 -11.45 18.45 13.90
N MET A 278 -11.79 19.48 14.67
CA MET A 278 -10.86 20.37 15.39
C MET A 278 -11.42 20.65 16.78
N ASP A 279 -10.58 20.56 17.82
CA ASP A 279 -10.96 20.89 19.19
C ASP A 279 -10.88 22.40 19.51
N ASN A 280 -11.34 22.80 20.69
CA ASN A 280 -11.37 24.21 21.13
C ASN A 280 -10.00 24.91 21.05
N ALA A 281 -8.91 24.19 21.34
CA ALA A 281 -7.56 24.75 21.28
C ALA A 281 -7.17 25.10 19.82
N ILE A 282 -7.48 24.22 18.87
CA ILE A 282 -7.28 24.50 17.44
C ILE A 282 -8.24 25.59 16.94
N ILE A 283 -9.53 25.54 17.30
CA ILE A 283 -10.52 26.54 16.89
C ILE A 283 -10.05 27.95 17.26
N ARG A 284 -9.63 28.15 18.53
CA ARG A 284 -9.11 29.45 18.99
C ARG A 284 -7.83 29.86 18.26
N ALA A 285 -6.91 28.93 18.01
CA ALA A 285 -5.66 29.24 17.30
C ALA A 285 -5.93 29.68 15.85
N VAL A 286 -6.85 29.00 15.16
CA VAL A 286 -7.27 29.30 13.78
C VAL A 286 -7.97 30.65 13.70
N GLU A 287 -8.99 30.91 14.54
CA GLU A 287 -9.71 32.20 14.54
C GLU A 287 -8.83 33.38 14.98
N ALA A 288 -7.78 33.14 15.76
CA ALA A 288 -6.77 34.15 16.09
C ALA A 288 -5.71 34.37 14.99
N SER A 289 -5.83 33.72 13.82
CA SER A 289 -4.83 33.71 12.74
C SER A 289 -5.35 34.32 11.43
N VAL A 290 -4.53 34.30 10.37
CA VAL A 290 -4.94 34.68 9.01
C VAL A 290 -5.93 33.69 8.37
N PHE A 291 -6.15 32.53 8.99
CA PHE A 291 -7.04 31.47 8.52
C PHE A 291 -8.43 31.50 9.18
N ALA A 292 -8.79 32.57 9.89
CA ALA A 292 -10.09 32.73 10.53
C ALA A 292 -11.25 32.55 9.53
N ALA A 293 -12.21 31.69 9.88
CA ALA A 293 -13.32 31.29 9.04
C ALA A 293 -14.70 31.45 9.71
N GLY A 294 -14.75 32.04 10.91
CA GLY A 294 -15.99 32.15 11.70
C GLY A 294 -16.38 30.82 12.34
N LEU A 295 -15.39 30.10 12.88
CA LEU A 295 -15.60 28.95 13.75
C LEU A 295 -16.06 29.41 15.16
N PRO A 296 -17.03 28.74 15.81
CA PRO A 296 -17.48 29.13 17.15
C PRO A 296 -16.41 28.87 18.22
N ILE A 297 -15.77 29.94 18.72
CA ILE A 297 -14.70 29.86 19.73
C ILE A 297 -15.13 29.35 21.12
N ASP A 298 -16.45 29.19 21.31
CA ASP A 298 -17.09 28.65 22.51
C ASP A 298 -17.55 27.20 22.36
N ALA A 299 -17.30 26.55 21.21
CA ALA A 299 -17.52 25.12 21.01
C ALA A 299 -16.29 24.31 21.44
N GLU A 300 -16.51 23.15 22.08
CA GLU A 300 -15.43 22.24 22.47
C GLU A 300 -14.86 21.47 21.28
N ALA A 301 -15.70 21.20 20.27
CA ALA A 301 -15.28 20.68 18.98
C ALA A 301 -16.10 21.28 17.83
N VAL A 302 -15.50 21.34 16.64
CA VAL A 302 -16.20 21.52 15.36
C VAL A 302 -15.88 20.37 14.42
N LEU A 303 -16.88 19.96 13.65
CA LEU A 303 -16.77 18.93 12.62
C LEU A 303 -17.16 19.52 11.26
N LEU A 304 -16.23 19.42 10.31
CA LEU A 304 -16.47 19.67 8.89
C LEU A 304 -16.86 18.35 8.21
N VAL A 305 -17.97 18.36 7.48
CA VAL A 305 -18.42 17.25 6.64
C VAL A 305 -18.47 17.73 5.20
N GLU A 306 -17.76 17.09 4.28
CA GLU A 306 -17.88 17.37 2.85
C GLU A 306 -18.39 16.14 2.10
N LEU A 307 -19.49 16.37 1.36
CA LEU A 307 -20.09 15.42 0.43
C LEU A 307 -19.76 15.89 -0.98
N ASP A 308 -19.37 14.97 -1.86
CA ASP A 308 -19.11 15.26 -3.27
C ASP A 308 -19.68 14.17 -4.19
N GLY A 309 -20.01 14.53 -5.42
CA GLY A 309 -20.55 13.59 -6.40
C GLY A 309 -21.46 14.24 -7.43
N ILE A 310 -22.48 13.48 -7.87
CA ILE A 310 -23.52 13.94 -8.79
C ILE A 310 -24.49 14.86 -8.03
N ASP A 311 -24.82 16.02 -8.62
CA ASP A 311 -25.74 16.99 -8.02
C ASP A 311 -27.13 16.41 -7.69
N ALA A 312 -27.60 15.46 -8.51
CA ALA A 312 -28.85 14.74 -8.29
C ALA A 312 -28.81 13.82 -7.05
N GLY A 313 -29.18 14.35 -5.89
CA GLY A 313 -29.33 13.62 -4.62
C GLY A 313 -28.39 14.08 -3.50
N ILE A 314 -27.37 14.89 -3.82
CA ILE A 314 -26.38 15.34 -2.84
C ILE A 314 -26.98 16.21 -1.71
N ASP A 315 -28.07 16.93 -2.00
CA ASP A 315 -28.80 17.70 -0.99
C ASP A 315 -29.58 16.80 -0.02
N ASP A 316 -30.15 15.67 -0.48
CA ASP A 316 -30.79 14.70 0.41
C ASP A 316 -29.76 14.06 1.36
N GLU A 317 -28.56 13.77 0.84
CA GLU A 317 -27.42 13.28 1.63
C GLU A 317 -26.96 14.34 2.65
N ALA A 318 -26.88 15.63 2.26
CA ALA A 318 -26.54 16.71 3.16
C ALA A 318 -27.57 16.91 4.28
N GLU A 319 -28.86 16.82 3.98
CA GLU A 319 -29.94 16.86 4.98
C GLU A 319 -29.87 15.66 5.95
N LYS A 320 -29.59 14.45 5.44
CA LYS A 320 -29.39 13.25 6.25
C LYS A 320 -28.20 13.39 7.21
N ALA A 321 -27.04 13.86 6.72
CA ALA A 321 -25.89 14.16 7.58
C ALA A 321 -26.24 15.21 8.65
N ALA A 322 -26.91 16.31 8.26
CA ALA A 322 -27.30 17.37 9.17
C ALA A 322 -28.32 16.91 10.24
N ALA A 323 -29.16 15.91 9.94
CA ALA A 323 -30.04 15.28 10.92
C ALA A 323 -29.25 14.44 11.94
N ILE A 324 -28.35 13.56 11.46
CA ILE A 324 -27.51 12.70 12.31
C ILE A 324 -26.65 13.56 13.26
N LEU A 325 -26.05 14.64 12.75
CA LEU A 325 -25.24 15.57 13.55
C LEU A 325 -26.05 16.16 14.72
N LYS A 326 -27.29 16.60 14.48
CA LYS A 326 -28.18 17.16 15.51
C LYS A 326 -28.66 16.11 16.52
N GLU A 327 -28.94 14.90 16.05
CA GLU A 327 -29.31 13.76 16.91
C GLU A 327 -28.17 13.41 17.89
N HIS A 328 -26.92 13.57 17.47
CA HIS A 328 -25.72 13.28 18.24
C HIS A 328 -25.10 14.52 18.92
N GLY A 329 -25.92 15.54 19.25
CA GLY A 329 -25.51 16.63 20.14
C GLY A 329 -24.95 17.90 19.47
N ALA A 330 -24.97 18.02 18.14
CA ALA A 330 -24.55 19.27 17.48
C ALA A 330 -25.48 20.44 17.87
N ARG A 331 -24.91 21.51 18.44
CA ARG A 331 -25.61 22.73 18.86
C ARG A 331 -26.12 23.51 17.65
N SER A 332 -25.31 23.62 16.60
CA SER A 332 -25.74 24.10 15.30
C SER A 332 -25.12 23.25 14.17
N VAL A 333 -25.78 23.28 13.02
CA VAL A 333 -25.26 22.73 11.76
C VAL A 333 -25.58 23.72 10.67
N ARG A 334 -24.56 24.22 9.97
CA ARG A 334 -24.68 25.17 8.86
C ARG A 334 -24.02 24.63 7.60
N SER A 335 -24.68 24.78 6.45
CA SER A 335 -24.06 24.52 5.15
C SER A 335 -23.31 25.77 4.67
N ALA A 336 -22.20 25.59 3.96
CA ALA A 336 -21.52 26.69 3.27
C ALA A 336 -22.43 27.26 2.17
N THR A 337 -22.63 28.58 2.17
CA THR A 337 -23.56 29.26 1.25
C THR A 337 -22.98 29.49 -0.13
N ASP A 338 -21.64 29.56 -0.24
CA ASP A 338 -20.92 29.69 -1.51
C ASP A 338 -19.51 29.06 -1.46
N GLU A 339 -18.87 29.01 -2.62
CA GLU A 339 -17.53 28.45 -2.82
C GLU A 339 -16.41 29.24 -2.09
N ASN A 340 -16.62 30.52 -1.78
CA ASN A 340 -15.66 31.31 -1.00
C ASN A 340 -15.74 30.97 0.49
N GLU A 341 -16.95 30.80 1.02
CA GLU A 341 -17.15 30.28 2.38
C GLU A 341 -16.57 28.87 2.53
N ARG A 342 -16.86 27.97 1.57
CA ARG A 342 -16.29 26.62 1.54
C ARG A 342 -14.76 26.63 1.57
N LYS A 343 -14.14 27.47 0.73
CA LYS A 343 -12.69 27.65 0.69
C LYS A 343 -12.11 28.20 2.00
N LYS A 344 -12.82 29.09 2.71
CA LYS A 344 -12.39 29.59 4.03
C LYS A 344 -12.42 28.50 5.09
N LEU A 345 -13.49 27.71 5.17
CA LEU A 345 -13.58 26.56 6.10
C LEU A 345 -12.45 25.55 5.86
N TRP A 346 -12.12 25.27 4.59
CA TRP A 346 -10.98 24.42 4.26
C TRP A 346 -9.61 25.04 4.52
N ALA A 347 -9.46 26.35 4.31
CA ALA A 347 -8.24 27.07 4.65
C ALA A 347 -8.00 27.09 6.17
N ALA A 348 -9.05 27.22 6.98
CA ALA A 348 -9.01 27.04 8.43
C ALA A 348 -8.47 25.66 8.82
N ARG A 349 -9.09 24.58 8.31
CA ARG A 349 -8.68 23.19 8.64
C ARG A 349 -7.29 22.82 8.12
N LYS A 350 -6.89 23.26 6.92
CA LYS A 350 -5.52 23.03 6.39
C LYS A 350 -4.47 23.94 7.05
N GLY A 351 -4.85 25.15 7.45
CA GLY A 351 -3.99 26.12 8.14
C GLY A 351 -3.79 25.87 9.63
N ALA A 352 -4.61 24.99 10.25
CA ALA A 352 -4.60 24.68 11.68
C ALA A 352 -3.20 24.42 12.26
N PHE A 353 -2.38 23.59 11.60
CA PHE A 353 -1.02 23.27 12.06
C PHE A 353 -0.11 24.52 12.11
N GLY A 354 -0.20 25.40 11.11
CA GLY A 354 0.53 26.67 11.10
C GLY A 354 -0.03 27.70 12.09
N ALA A 355 -1.33 27.62 12.41
CA ALA A 355 -1.97 28.47 13.40
C ALA A 355 -1.53 28.13 14.85
N VAL A 356 -1.23 26.85 15.15
CA VAL A 356 -0.72 26.41 16.46
C VAL A 356 0.62 27.07 16.83
N GLY A 357 1.47 27.43 15.86
CA GLY A 357 2.70 28.19 16.10
C GLY A 357 2.49 29.59 16.71
N ARG A 358 1.24 30.05 16.86
CA ARG A 358 0.86 31.27 17.60
C ARG A 358 0.69 31.02 19.11
N LEU A 359 0.54 29.77 19.54
CA LEU A 359 0.41 29.38 20.94
C LEU A 359 1.79 29.28 21.59
N LEU A 360 2.70 28.49 21.01
CA LEU A 360 4.13 28.36 21.39
C LEU A 360 4.98 28.05 20.14
N PRO A 361 6.31 28.25 20.19
CA PRO A 361 7.18 28.07 19.02
C PRO A 361 7.45 26.61 18.59
N ASP A 362 7.29 25.60 19.47
CA ASP A 362 7.67 24.20 19.20
C ASP A 362 6.52 23.19 19.51
N VAL A 363 6.52 21.96 18.93
CA VAL A 363 5.37 21.02 18.91
C VAL A 363 5.71 19.50 19.12
N MET A 364 5.83 18.98 20.38
CA MET A 364 5.73 17.56 20.92
C MET A 364 5.60 17.55 22.49
N ILE A 365 4.84 16.68 23.23
CA ILE A 365 4.13 16.97 24.57
C ILE A 365 4.00 15.86 25.65
N TYR A 366 3.97 16.22 26.95
CA TYR A 366 2.76 16.45 27.83
C TYR A 366 3.09 17.24 29.12
N ASN A 367 2.04 17.59 29.86
CA ASN A 367 1.86 18.53 30.96
C ASN A 367 2.05 20.01 30.52
N LEU A 368 1.40 20.29 29.40
CA LEU A 368 1.36 21.50 28.57
C LEU A 368 0.02 21.46 27.77
N GLN A 369 -0.35 22.52 27.06
CA GLN A 369 -1.62 22.58 26.31
C GLN A 369 -1.62 21.64 25.07
N LEU A 370 -2.53 20.66 25.07
CA LEU A 370 -2.78 19.76 23.95
C LEU A 370 -3.84 20.37 23.02
N ALA A 371 -3.70 20.15 21.71
CA ALA A 371 -4.63 20.63 20.69
C ALA A 371 -4.78 19.54 19.62
N ASN A 372 -6.00 19.21 19.20
CA ASN A 372 -6.26 18.04 18.37
C ASN A 372 -6.89 18.39 17.03
N VAL A 373 -6.32 17.81 15.99
CA VAL A 373 -6.83 17.84 14.62
C VAL A 373 -7.07 16.40 14.19
N PHE A 374 -8.19 16.11 13.52
CA PHE A 374 -8.57 14.73 13.22
C PHE A 374 -9.01 14.61 11.77
N HIS A 375 -8.50 13.60 11.09
CA HIS A 375 -9.21 12.96 9.98
C HIS A 375 -10.19 11.96 10.60
N ALA A 376 -11.28 12.50 11.16
CA ALA A 376 -12.13 11.74 12.08
C ALA A 376 -12.77 10.53 11.38
N GLY A 377 -13.17 10.67 10.11
CA GLY A 377 -13.82 9.59 9.37
C GLY A 377 -12.93 8.40 8.97
N ASP A 378 -11.60 8.52 9.02
CA ASP A 378 -10.67 7.39 8.82
C ASP A 378 -9.89 6.99 10.09
N GLY A 379 -10.28 7.55 11.24
CA GLY A 379 -9.76 7.20 12.56
C GLY A 379 -8.37 7.77 12.89
N ASN A 380 -7.86 8.71 12.09
CA ASN A 380 -6.51 9.23 12.25
C ASN A 380 -6.47 10.57 13.01
N LEU A 381 -5.99 10.50 14.25
CA LEU A 381 -5.81 11.59 15.20
C LEU A 381 -4.40 12.21 15.06
N HIS A 382 -4.33 13.54 14.98
CA HIS A 382 -3.11 14.32 15.18
C HIS A 382 -3.16 14.95 16.59
N PRO A 383 -2.54 14.34 17.61
CA PRO A 383 -2.38 14.98 18.91
C PRO A 383 -1.28 16.04 18.76
N LEU A 384 -1.69 17.28 18.49
CA LEU A 384 -0.80 18.43 18.41
C LEU A 384 -0.55 19.04 19.78
N ILE A 385 0.54 19.77 19.79
CA ILE A 385 1.31 20.00 20.97
C ILE A 385 1.82 21.43 20.95
N CYS A 386 1.82 22.11 22.11
CA CYS A 386 2.63 23.29 22.33
C CYS A 386 3.75 23.04 23.38
N PHE A 387 5.04 23.27 23.05
CA PHE A 387 6.17 23.33 24.02
C PHE A 387 7.22 24.40 23.62
N ASP A 388 8.29 24.57 24.42
CA ASP A 388 9.38 25.53 24.17
C ASP A 388 10.76 24.89 24.40
N LEU A 389 11.52 24.66 23.32
CA LEU A 389 12.83 24.01 23.35
C LEU A 389 13.88 24.72 24.22
N ARG A 390 13.67 26.00 24.56
CA ARG A 390 14.57 26.77 25.43
C ARG A 390 14.44 26.36 26.91
N ARG A 391 13.40 25.59 27.25
CA ARG A 391 13.11 25.06 28.59
C ARG A 391 13.61 23.61 28.65
N GLY A 392 14.83 23.43 29.16
CA GLY A 392 15.59 22.19 29.00
C GLY A 392 14.98 20.92 29.62
N ASP A 393 13.96 21.02 30.45
CA ASP A 393 13.21 19.89 31.01
C ASP A 393 11.98 19.47 30.18
N ASP A 394 11.47 20.33 29.30
CA ASP A 394 10.26 20.03 28.53
C ASP A 394 10.52 18.84 27.56
N LEU A 395 11.61 18.85 26.78
CA LEU A 395 11.87 17.84 25.73
C LEU A 395 11.84 16.37 26.21
N GLU A 396 12.20 16.08 27.47
CA GLU A 396 12.14 14.71 27.99
C GLU A 396 10.70 14.32 28.40
N ARG A 397 9.98 15.23 29.06
CA ARG A 397 8.55 15.05 29.41
C ARG A 397 7.69 14.86 28.16
N VAL A 398 8.04 15.62 27.13
CA VAL A 398 7.55 15.54 25.76
C VAL A 398 7.70 14.15 25.14
N ARG A 399 8.89 13.56 25.22
CA ARG A 399 9.15 12.20 24.71
C ARG A 399 8.44 11.13 25.52
N GLN A 400 8.42 11.27 26.85
CA GLN A 400 7.73 10.35 27.73
C GLN A 400 6.25 10.27 27.37
N ALA A 401 5.58 11.41 27.20
CA ALA A 401 4.15 11.39 26.94
C ALA A 401 3.79 11.12 25.47
N GLY A 402 4.65 11.47 24.50
CA GLY A 402 4.54 10.90 23.14
C GLY A 402 4.52 9.37 23.16
N ARG A 403 5.40 8.75 23.97
CA ARG A 403 5.38 7.30 24.22
C ARG A 403 4.08 6.83 24.90
N GLU A 404 3.62 7.48 25.96
CA GLU A 404 2.38 7.10 26.66
C GLU A 404 1.14 7.18 25.74
N ILE A 405 1.08 8.17 24.84
CA ILE A 405 0.05 8.31 23.81
C ILE A 405 0.16 7.15 22.79
N MET A 406 1.35 6.86 22.28
CA MET A 406 1.58 5.75 21.33
C MET A 406 1.24 4.38 21.93
N GLU A 407 1.71 4.08 23.16
CA GLU A 407 1.39 2.84 23.87
C GLU A 407 -0.11 2.73 24.18
N THR A 408 -0.82 3.85 24.34
CA THR A 408 -2.28 3.86 24.51
C THR A 408 -3.02 3.63 23.19
N CYS A 409 -2.60 4.27 22.10
CA CYS A 409 -3.12 4.04 20.75
C CYS A 409 -3.01 2.55 20.36
N VAL A 410 -1.83 1.95 20.56
CA VAL A 410 -1.60 0.53 20.25
C VAL A 410 -2.44 -0.40 21.12
N ARG A 411 -2.58 -0.10 22.43
CA ARG A 411 -3.48 -0.88 23.32
C ARG A 411 -4.96 -0.79 22.92
N ALA A 412 -5.38 0.31 22.30
CA ALA A 412 -6.71 0.48 21.73
C ALA A 412 -6.89 -0.20 20.35
N GLY A 413 -5.83 -0.81 19.78
CA GLY A 413 -5.86 -1.49 18.48
C GLY A 413 -5.51 -0.59 17.28
N GLY A 414 -5.06 0.65 17.53
CA GLY A 414 -4.59 1.58 16.50
C GLY A 414 -3.16 1.29 16.00
N SER A 415 -2.63 2.20 15.18
CA SER A 415 -1.25 2.16 14.68
C SER A 415 -0.38 3.25 15.30
N ILE A 416 0.94 3.08 15.23
CA ILE A 416 1.93 4.09 15.65
C ILE A 416 2.04 5.27 14.66
N THR A 417 1.50 5.15 13.45
CA THR A 417 1.49 6.22 12.45
C THR A 417 0.38 6.02 11.40
N GLY A 418 -0.37 7.09 11.13
CA GLY A 418 -1.41 7.10 10.11
C GLY A 418 -0.91 7.52 8.72
N GLU A 419 -0.07 8.56 8.64
CA GLU A 419 0.37 9.14 7.34
C GLU A 419 1.74 9.82 7.31
N HIS A 420 2.40 10.01 8.45
CA HIS A 420 3.68 10.71 8.53
C HIS A 420 4.88 9.75 8.58
N GLY A 421 4.77 8.56 7.99
CA GLY A 421 5.80 7.52 8.07
C GLY A 421 6.19 7.09 9.49
N VAL A 422 7.19 6.23 9.56
CA VAL A 422 7.87 5.77 10.78
C VAL A 422 9.20 6.50 10.97
N GLY A 423 9.99 6.63 9.89
CA GLY A 423 11.28 7.34 9.87
C GLY A 423 12.26 6.90 10.95
N LEU A 424 12.97 7.88 11.50
CA LEU A 424 13.85 7.73 12.67
C LEU A 424 13.05 7.86 13.98
N ASP A 425 12.07 8.77 14.01
CA ASP A 425 11.33 9.16 15.22
C ASP A 425 10.54 8.00 15.83
N LYS A 426 9.80 7.26 15.00
CA LYS A 426 8.84 6.24 15.46
C LYS A 426 9.35 4.81 15.34
N SER A 427 10.53 4.61 14.74
CA SER A 427 11.10 3.27 14.53
C SER A 427 11.19 2.44 15.82
N SER A 428 11.49 3.08 16.95
CA SER A 428 11.55 2.42 18.26
C SER A 428 10.20 1.90 18.80
N TYR A 429 9.07 2.33 18.22
CA TYR A 429 7.72 1.87 18.57
C TYR A 429 7.21 0.74 17.67
N LEU A 430 7.89 0.42 16.56
CA LEU A 430 7.48 -0.67 15.65
C LEU A 430 7.27 -2.03 16.36
N PRO A 431 8.10 -2.44 17.35
CA PRO A 431 7.90 -3.67 18.11
C PRO A 431 6.64 -3.72 18.99
N LEU A 432 5.91 -2.60 19.15
CA LEU A 432 4.62 -2.59 19.85
C LEU A 432 3.49 -3.23 19.01
N ILE A 433 3.62 -3.21 17.68
CA ILE A 433 2.57 -3.66 16.73
C ILE A 433 2.99 -4.82 15.82
N PHE A 434 4.29 -5.11 15.73
CA PHE A 434 4.87 -6.17 14.91
C PHE A 434 5.86 -7.01 15.72
N SER A 435 5.82 -8.32 15.49
CA SER A 435 6.74 -9.29 16.07
C SER A 435 8.12 -9.27 15.38
N GLU A 436 9.11 -9.94 15.97
CA GLU A 436 10.40 -10.17 15.30
C GLU A 436 10.26 -10.93 13.97
N ALA A 437 9.26 -11.81 13.84
CA ALA A 437 9.01 -12.54 12.60
C ALA A 437 8.50 -11.60 11.49
N ASP A 438 7.57 -10.70 11.84
CA ASP A 438 7.01 -9.69 10.93
C ASP A 438 8.10 -8.74 10.44
N MET A 439 8.86 -8.15 11.38
CA MET A 439 9.98 -7.25 11.06
C MET A 439 11.08 -7.97 10.28
N SER A 440 11.33 -9.25 10.56
CA SER A 440 12.28 -10.05 9.77
C SER A 440 11.80 -10.31 8.34
N ALA A 441 10.50 -10.45 8.09
CA ALA A 441 9.96 -10.58 6.73
C ALA A 441 10.05 -9.24 5.97
N MET A 442 9.74 -8.14 6.64
CA MET A 442 9.93 -6.78 6.10
C MET A 442 11.40 -6.51 5.72
N LEU A 443 12.36 -6.90 6.56
CA LEU A 443 13.79 -6.79 6.26
C LEU A 443 14.25 -7.71 5.10
N GLN A 444 13.63 -8.89 4.93
CA GLN A 444 13.90 -9.75 3.78
C GLN A 444 13.45 -9.10 2.46
N VAL A 445 12.33 -8.38 2.45
CA VAL A 445 11.90 -7.59 1.29
C VAL A 445 12.85 -6.42 1.05
N ARG A 446 13.25 -5.67 2.08
CA ARG A 446 14.24 -4.58 1.93
C ARG A 446 15.52 -5.08 1.28
N ALA A 447 16.06 -6.21 1.73
CA ALA A 447 17.31 -6.77 1.19
C ALA A 447 17.20 -7.25 -0.27
N ALA A 448 16.00 -7.38 -0.83
CA ALA A 448 15.80 -7.66 -2.26
C ALA A 448 15.93 -6.39 -3.14
N PHE A 449 15.68 -5.20 -2.57
CA PHE A 449 15.84 -3.90 -3.24
C PHE A 449 17.17 -3.20 -2.90
N ASP A 450 17.63 -3.34 -1.66
CA ASP A 450 18.84 -2.73 -1.10
C ASP A 450 19.74 -3.81 -0.45
N PRO A 451 20.44 -4.64 -1.25
CA PRO A 451 21.26 -5.73 -0.74
C PRO A 451 22.55 -5.25 -0.05
N LYS A 452 23.01 -4.01 -0.30
CA LYS A 452 24.17 -3.41 0.37
C LYS A 452 23.80 -2.66 1.67
N GLY A 453 22.55 -2.21 1.83
CA GLY A 453 22.10 -1.45 3.00
C GLY A 453 22.38 0.06 2.89
N LEU A 454 22.42 0.60 1.67
CA LEU A 454 22.80 1.97 1.34
C LEU A 454 21.59 2.90 1.18
N CYS A 455 20.42 2.37 0.82
CA CYS A 455 19.19 3.13 0.66
C CYS A 455 18.62 3.53 2.03
N ASN A 456 18.74 4.82 2.34
CA ASN A 456 18.16 5.46 3.51
C ASN A 456 18.26 4.67 4.83
N PRO A 457 19.47 4.30 5.29
CA PRO A 457 19.63 3.38 6.41
C PRO A 457 19.14 3.96 7.75
N GLY A 458 18.79 3.05 8.66
CA GLY A 458 18.35 3.32 10.03
C GLY A 458 16.89 3.74 10.21
N LYS A 459 16.07 3.75 9.14
CA LYS A 459 14.65 4.18 9.18
C LYS A 459 13.71 2.98 9.19
N ILE A 460 12.47 3.24 9.60
CA ILE A 460 11.37 2.27 9.70
C ILE A 460 11.68 1.18 10.74
N ILE A 461 12.50 0.20 10.41
CA ILE A 461 12.71 -1.01 11.21
C ILE A 461 13.87 -0.80 12.19
N PRO A 462 13.67 -0.96 13.50
CA PRO A 462 14.72 -0.70 14.48
C PRO A 462 15.82 -1.77 14.40
N THR A 463 17.02 -1.35 14.02
CA THR A 463 18.21 -2.21 13.99
C THR A 463 19.08 -2.03 15.25
N PRO A 464 19.74 -3.09 15.76
CA PRO A 464 20.71 -2.95 16.85
C PRO A 464 21.83 -1.97 16.47
N ARG A 465 22.21 -1.08 17.40
CA ARG A 465 23.22 -0.04 17.13
C ARG A 465 24.59 -0.64 16.76
N GLY A 466 24.95 -0.54 15.48
CA GLY A 466 26.28 -0.82 14.94
C GLY A 466 26.36 -2.11 14.10
N CYS A 467 27.04 -2.01 12.96
CA CYS A 467 27.35 -3.08 12.01
C CYS A 467 26.20 -3.63 11.14
N GLY A 468 25.80 -2.84 10.14
CA GLY A 468 25.35 -3.32 8.82
C GLY A 468 23.95 -3.94 8.76
N GLU A 469 22.96 -3.14 8.36
CA GLU A 469 21.57 -3.57 8.17
C GLU A 469 21.46 -4.74 7.16
N ALA A 470 22.19 -4.67 6.04
CA ALA A 470 22.31 -5.78 5.09
C ALA A 470 23.00 -7.03 5.67
N ARG A 471 24.00 -6.86 6.54
CA ARG A 471 24.79 -7.98 7.08
C ARG A 471 23.98 -8.82 8.06
N ALA A 472 23.09 -8.19 8.83
CA ALA A 472 22.15 -8.89 9.71
C ALA A 472 21.14 -9.78 8.94
N VAL A 473 20.76 -9.39 7.71
CA VAL A 473 19.81 -10.13 6.88
C VAL A 473 20.51 -11.25 6.09
N ALA A 474 21.62 -10.93 5.40
CA ALA A 474 22.33 -11.89 4.53
C ALA A 474 22.94 -13.08 5.29
N THR A 475 23.33 -12.94 6.57
CA THR A 475 23.93 -14.06 7.31
C THR A 475 22.91 -15.09 7.81
N ARG A 476 21.61 -14.79 7.88
CA ARG A 476 20.57 -15.74 8.34
C ARG A 476 20.03 -16.63 7.21
N SER A 477 20.01 -16.17 5.97
CA SER A 477 19.56 -16.97 4.82
C SER A 477 20.59 -18.02 4.39
N VAL A 478 21.88 -17.69 4.43
CA VAL A 478 22.97 -18.57 3.94
C VAL A 478 23.23 -19.78 4.86
N SER A 479 22.85 -19.73 6.14
CA SER A 479 23.09 -20.84 7.09
C SER A 479 22.19 -22.07 6.89
N VAL A 480 21.08 -21.96 6.16
CA VAL A 480 20.14 -23.08 5.93
C VAL A 480 20.54 -23.91 4.70
N SER A 481 21.10 -23.28 3.67
CA SER A 481 21.38 -23.91 2.37
C SER A 481 22.70 -24.69 2.28
N ARG A 482 23.36 -25.00 3.41
CA ARG A 482 24.70 -25.64 3.43
C ARG A 482 24.71 -27.02 4.08
N ALA A 483 23.68 -27.82 3.81
CA ALA A 483 23.61 -29.24 4.16
C ALA A 483 23.47 -30.13 2.91
N VAL A 484 24.57 -30.79 2.53
CA VAL A 484 24.65 -32.01 1.70
C VAL A 484 24.10 -31.93 0.27
N ALA A 485 24.94 -31.47 -0.65
CA ALA A 485 24.96 -31.92 -2.03
C ALA A 485 26.31 -32.61 -2.32
N THR A 486 26.38 -33.93 -2.09
CA THR A 486 27.57 -34.76 -2.39
C THR A 486 27.18 -35.89 -3.35
N GLY A 487 27.41 -35.67 -4.65
CA GLY A 487 27.19 -36.61 -5.74
C GLY A 487 28.00 -36.18 -6.97
N PRO A 488 28.56 -37.10 -7.78
CA PRO A 488 29.85 -36.85 -8.42
C PRO A 488 29.79 -36.04 -9.71
N SER A 489 30.78 -35.15 -9.84
CA SER A 489 31.11 -34.39 -11.04
C SER A 489 31.80 -35.25 -12.12
N ARG A 490 31.55 -34.95 -13.40
CA ARG A 490 32.54 -35.00 -14.49
C ARG A 490 32.20 -34.01 -15.63
N PRO A 491 33.18 -33.59 -16.45
CA PRO A 491 33.12 -32.30 -17.14
C PRO A 491 32.95 -32.39 -18.66
N GLY A 492 32.61 -31.25 -19.27
CA GLY A 492 32.73 -30.99 -20.71
C GLY A 492 32.48 -29.50 -20.98
N ALA A 493 33.52 -28.78 -21.41
CA ALA A 493 33.42 -27.40 -21.87
C ALA A 493 33.38 -27.37 -23.40
N ASP A 494 32.59 -26.49 -24.00
CA ASP A 494 33.11 -25.33 -24.73
C ASP A 494 31.98 -24.37 -25.17
N PRO A 495 32.28 -23.09 -25.49
CA PRO A 495 31.29 -22.05 -25.69
C PRO A 495 30.90 -21.87 -27.17
N MET A 496 29.66 -21.42 -27.42
CA MET A 496 29.33 -20.73 -28.67
C MET A 496 28.73 -19.35 -28.38
N ASN A 497 29.39 -18.36 -28.96
CA ASN A 497 29.04 -16.96 -28.98
C ASN A 497 28.49 -16.66 -30.38
N GLU A 498 27.20 -16.33 -30.53
CA GLU A 498 26.63 -15.95 -31.82
C GLU A 498 25.54 -14.88 -31.66
N THR A 499 26.00 -13.63 -31.79
CA THR A 499 25.38 -12.51 -32.51
C THR A 499 23.86 -12.32 -32.43
N LEU A 500 23.44 -11.34 -31.62
CA LEU A 500 22.15 -10.66 -31.75
C LEU A 500 22.15 -9.74 -32.99
N GLU A 501 21.33 -10.04 -33.99
CA GLU A 501 20.89 -9.05 -34.99
C GLU A 501 19.37 -8.79 -34.88
N ALA A 502 18.98 -7.54 -35.16
CA ALA A 502 17.67 -7.00 -34.80
C ALA A 502 16.57 -7.25 -35.84
N LEU A 503 15.35 -7.55 -35.38
CA LEU A 503 14.12 -7.47 -36.18
C LEU A 503 12.96 -6.85 -35.35
N PRO A 504 11.91 -6.28 -36.00
CA PRO A 504 11.28 -5.06 -35.48
C PRO A 504 10.03 -5.28 -34.60
N ARG A 505 9.63 -4.20 -33.93
CA ARG A 505 8.35 -4.08 -33.21
C ARG A 505 7.15 -4.28 -34.15
N GLY A 506 6.20 -5.11 -33.72
CA GLY A 506 4.79 -4.98 -34.07
C GLY A 506 4.19 -6.11 -34.91
N GLN A 507 3.65 -7.13 -34.25
CA GLN A 507 2.34 -7.73 -34.57
C GLN A 507 1.86 -8.66 -33.45
N SER A 508 0.54 -8.67 -33.20
CA SER A 508 -0.11 -9.53 -32.20
C SER A 508 -0.31 -10.95 -32.74
N LEU A 509 -0.04 -11.97 -31.91
CA LEU A 509 -0.35 -13.37 -32.23
C LEU A 509 -1.06 -14.08 -31.06
N PHE A 510 -2.36 -13.78 -30.92
CA PHE A 510 -3.33 -14.69 -30.30
C PHE A 510 -4.31 -15.19 -31.38
N ALA A 511 -3.95 -16.25 -32.10
CA ALA A 511 -4.89 -17.14 -32.80
C ALA A 511 -4.16 -18.35 -33.38
N HIS A 512 -4.66 -19.56 -33.07
CA HIS A 512 -4.71 -20.80 -33.87
C HIS A 512 -4.77 -22.00 -32.90
N SER A 513 -5.97 -22.45 -32.51
CA SER A 513 -6.87 -23.36 -33.25
C SER A 513 -6.39 -24.82 -33.22
N ALA A 514 -7.13 -25.65 -32.47
CA ALA A 514 -6.89 -27.09 -32.36
C ALA A 514 -7.24 -27.83 -33.66
N GLY A 515 -6.45 -28.86 -34.00
CA GLY A 515 -6.71 -29.79 -35.11
C GLY A 515 -5.67 -30.92 -35.17
N ASP A 516 -6.15 -32.16 -35.24
CA ASP A 516 -5.48 -33.40 -35.64
C ASP A 516 -4.12 -33.81 -35.02
N ALA A 517 -4.20 -34.43 -33.83
CA ALA A 517 -3.17 -35.34 -33.34
C ALA A 517 -3.36 -36.76 -33.91
N THR A 518 -2.66 -37.08 -35.00
CA THR A 518 -2.67 -38.43 -35.59
C THR A 518 -1.80 -39.41 -34.79
N ARG A 519 -2.32 -40.63 -34.58
CA ARG A 519 -1.61 -41.74 -33.91
C ARG A 519 -0.31 -42.11 -34.63
N MET A 520 0.81 -42.14 -33.91
CA MET A 520 1.90 -43.09 -34.17
C MET A 520 2.34 -43.76 -32.87
N ALA A 521 2.24 -45.08 -32.82
CA ALA A 521 2.73 -45.89 -31.72
C ALA A 521 4.22 -46.21 -31.92
N ILE A 522 5.04 -46.04 -30.88
CA ILE A 522 6.39 -46.58 -30.84
C ILE A 522 6.46 -47.60 -29.71
N THR A 523 6.73 -48.85 -30.07
CA THR A 523 6.92 -49.96 -29.15
C THR A 523 8.29 -49.87 -28.48
N ALA A 524 8.32 -49.57 -27.18
CA ALA A 524 9.49 -49.78 -26.32
C ALA A 524 9.34 -51.09 -25.53
N SER A 525 10.41 -51.87 -25.44
CA SER A 525 10.36 -53.29 -25.07
C SER A 525 10.37 -53.56 -23.56
N SER A 526 9.89 -54.75 -23.21
CA SER A 526 9.79 -55.24 -21.83
C SER A 526 11.15 -55.57 -21.21
N ARG A 527 11.67 -54.67 -20.35
CA ARG A 527 12.72 -54.94 -19.33
C ARG A 527 12.78 -53.79 -18.32
N ASN A 528 11.90 -53.79 -17.31
CA ASN A 528 12.15 -53.18 -15.97
C ASN A 528 11.03 -53.41 -14.91
N SER A 529 10.32 -54.53 -14.98
CA SER A 529 9.17 -54.81 -14.10
C SER A 529 9.52 -55.08 -12.62
N THR A 530 10.79 -55.32 -12.28
CA THR A 530 11.24 -55.58 -10.91
C THR A 530 11.70 -54.29 -10.21
N GLU A 531 12.51 -53.45 -10.87
CA GLU A 531 12.93 -52.15 -10.35
C GLU A 531 11.76 -51.18 -10.23
N GLN A 532 10.84 -51.15 -11.22
CA GLN A 532 9.60 -50.38 -11.09
C GLN A 532 8.76 -50.84 -9.88
N LYS A 533 8.69 -52.14 -9.59
CA LYS A 533 7.95 -52.63 -8.42
C LYS A 533 8.59 -52.24 -7.09
N GLN A 534 9.92 -52.27 -6.98
CA GLN A 534 10.62 -51.82 -5.76
C GLN A 534 10.51 -50.30 -5.58
N SER A 535 10.72 -49.52 -6.65
CA SER A 535 10.50 -48.07 -6.67
C SER A 535 9.07 -47.70 -6.26
N LEU A 536 8.05 -48.28 -6.92
CA LEU A 536 6.64 -48.04 -6.60
C LEU A 536 6.26 -48.43 -5.17
N THR A 537 6.90 -49.46 -4.59
CA THR A 537 6.63 -49.89 -3.21
C THR A 537 7.25 -48.92 -2.21
N ALA A 538 8.50 -48.48 -2.42
CA ALA A 538 9.15 -47.47 -1.59
C ALA A 538 8.41 -46.12 -1.62
N THR A 539 7.96 -45.68 -2.81
CA THR A 539 7.12 -44.47 -2.94
C THR A 539 5.80 -44.63 -2.18
N ARG A 540 5.08 -45.75 -2.35
CA ARG A 540 3.81 -46.01 -1.65
C ARG A 540 3.95 -46.05 -0.13
N VAL A 541 5.07 -46.55 0.40
CA VAL A 541 5.35 -46.53 1.84
C VAL A 541 5.57 -45.10 2.34
N ASN A 542 6.22 -44.24 1.54
CA ASN A 542 6.39 -42.83 1.88
C ASN A 542 5.05 -42.08 1.86
N ASP A 543 4.22 -42.24 0.81
CA ASP A 543 2.88 -41.65 0.72
C ASP A 543 2.02 -41.98 1.96
N ALA A 544 2.05 -43.24 2.40
CA ALA A 544 1.25 -43.70 3.55
C ALA A 544 1.76 -43.14 4.88
N ARG A 545 3.09 -43.02 5.04
CA ARG A 545 3.71 -42.33 6.20
C ARG A 545 3.34 -40.86 6.21
N ILE A 546 3.56 -40.16 5.10
CA ILE A 546 3.28 -38.73 4.93
C ILE A 546 1.81 -38.44 5.22
N LYS A 547 0.88 -39.21 4.63
CA LYS A 547 -0.56 -39.07 4.91
C LYS A 547 -0.87 -39.27 6.40
N ARG A 548 -0.24 -40.24 7.07
CA ARG A 548 -0.46 -40.51 8.50
C ARG A 548 0.07 -39.37 9.39
N GLU A 549 1.29 -38.88 9.14
CA GLU A 549 1.87 -37.77 9.90
C GLU A 549 1.05 -36.48 9.71
N LEU A 550 0.68 -36.13 8.47
CA LEU A 550 -0.21 -34.99 8.19
C LEU A 550 -1.57 -35.15 8.88
N SER A 551 -2.12 -36.37 8.95
CA SER A 551 -3.39 -36.63 9.66
C SER A 551 -3.27 -36.50 11.18
N LEU A 552 -2.07 -36.55 11.75
CA LEU A 552 -1.83 -36.23 13.17
C LEU A 552 -1.77 -34.72 13.41
N LEU A 553 -1.26 -33.94 12.44
CA LEU A 553 -1.20 -32.48 12.51
C LEU A 553 -2.57 -31.82 12.32
N VAL A 554 -3.28 -32.18 11.23
CA VAL A 554 -4.54 -31.51 10.85
C VAL A 554 -5.81 -32.35 11.08
N GLY A 555 -5.70 -33.56 11.62
CA GLY A 555 -6.82 -34.51 11.69
C GLY A 555 -7.06 -35.25 10.36
N ALA A 556 -7.64 -36.45 10.43
CA ALA A 556 -7.84 -37.33 9.27
C ALA A 556 -8.82 -36.73 8.23
N GLU A 557 -9.79 -35.94 8.68
CA GLU A 557 -10.75 -35.19 7.87
C GLU A 557 -10.10 -34.03 7.08
N GLY A 558 -8.93 -33.58 7.55
CA GLY A 558 -8.07 -32.58 6.93
C GLY A 558 -7.27 -33.11 5.74
N VAL A 559 -6.97 -34.41 5.66
CA VAL A 559 -6.08 -34.97 4.61
C VAL A 559 -6.81 -35.88 3.63
N ARG A 560 -6.79 -35.52 2.34
CA ARG A 560 -7.47 -36.23 1.24
C ARG A 560 -6.53 -36.43 0.06
N ARG A 561 -6.80 -37.40 -0.84
CA ARG A 561 -6.14 -37.41 -2.16
C ARG A 561 -6.98 -36.59 -3.12
N ILE A 562 -6.34 -35.85 -4.00
CA ILE A 562 -7.06 -35.05 -5.02
C ILE A 562 -7.85 -35.95 -5.97
N SER A 563 -7.34 -37.14 -6.29
CA SER A 563 -8.06 -38.20 -7.02
C SER A 563 -9.42 -38.58 -6.46
N ASP A 564 -9.65 -38.34 -5.16
CA ASP A 564 -10.86 -38.75 -4.45
C ASP A 564 -11.91 -37.61 -4.43
N THR A 565 -11.63 -36.50 -5.12
CA THR A 565 -12.51 -35.33 -5.24
C THR A 565 -13.30 -35.34 -6.55
N ASN A 566 -14.48 -34.73 -6.56
CA ASN A 566 -15.41 -34.73 -7.69
C ASN A 566 -14.79 -33.99 -8.90
N PRO A 567 -14.94 -34.43 -10.17
CA PRO A 567 -14.31 -33.76 -11.31
C PRO A 567 -14.72 -32.28 -11.53
N SER A 568 -15.83 -31.81 -10.95
CA SER A 568 -16.18 -30.37 -10.91
C SER A 568 -15.37 -29.55 -9.89
N VAL A 569 -14.62 -30.22 -9.01
CA VAL A 569 -13.62 -29.69 -8.07
C VAL A 569 -12.20 -29.99 -8.58
N ALA A 570 -12.06 -30.43 -9.84
CA ALA A 570 -10.75 -30.72 -10.42
C ALA A 570 -9.92 -29.44 -10.57
N PHE A 571 -9.05 -29.23 -9.58
CA PHE A 571 -7.61 -29.06 -9.80
C PHE A 571 -7.26 -29.42 -11.25
N GLY A 572 -7.05 -28.41 -12.11
CA GLY A 572 -7.09 -28.58 -13.56
C GLY A 572 -6.18 -29.69 -14.09
N ASN A 573 -6.54 -30.26 -15.25
CA ASN A 573 -5.95 -31.47 -15.86
C ASN A 573 -4.41 -31.48 -16.05
N ASN A 574 -3.72 -30.38 -15.75
CA ASN A 574 -2.27 -30.22 -15.87
C ASN A 574 -1.50 -30.46 -14.56
N LEU A 575 -2.16 -30.48 -13.39
CA LEU A 575 -1.52 -30.93 -12.16
C LEU A 575 -1.24 -32.44 -12.27
N GLY A 576 -0.17 -32.93 -11.62
CA GLY A 576 0.12 -34.37 -11.45
C GLY A 576 -0.85 -35.05 -10.47
N ALA A 577 -2.15 -34.80 -10.65
CA ALA A 577 -3.19 -34.80 -9.63
C ALA A 577 -3.51 -36.16 -9.01
N GLU A 578 -3.08 -37.27 -9.64
CA GLU A 578 -3.26 -38.62 -9.11
C GLU A 578 -2.44 -38.90 -7.83
N ARG A 579 -1.43 -38.07 -7.51
CA ARG A 579 -0.52 -38.30 -6.37
C ARG A 579 -0.52 -37.24 -5.28
N ALA A 580 -0.97 -36.01 -5.56
CA ALA A 580 -0.93 -34.94 -4.58
C ALA A 580 -1.94 -35.15 -3.42
N LEU A 581 -1.50 -34.84 -2.20
CA LEU A 581 -2.36 -34.84 -1.01
C LEU A 581 -2.90 -33.43 -0.77
N GLU A 582 -4.22 -33.33 -0.64
CA GLU A 582 -4.91 -32.11 -0.21
C GLU A 582 -4.93 -32.06 1.32
N VAL A 583 -4.32 -31.02 1.91
CA VAL A 583 -4.18 -30.84 3.36
C VAL A 583 -4.91 -29.57 3.77
N ALA A 584 -5.90 -29.67 4.66
CA ALA A 584 -6.60 -28.51 5.20
C ALA A 584 -6.38 -28.36 6.71
N PRO A 585 -5.52 -27.42 7.14
CA PRO A 585 -5.46 -26.99 8.53
C PRO A 585 -6.75 -26.27 8.92
N ALA A 586 -7.11 -26.33 10.21
CA ALA A 586 -8.21 -25.60 10.82
C ALA A 586 -7.75 -24.36 11.61
N SER A 587 -6.44 -24.06 11.63
CA SER A 587 -5.87 -22.88 12.30
C SER A 587 -4.51 -22.51 11.70
N ALA A 588 -4.07 -21.27 11.92
CA ALA A 588 -2.74 -20.81 11.49
C ALA A 588 -1.60 -21.65 12.11
N GLN A 589 -1.80 -22.14 13.34
CA GLN A 589 -0.85 -23.04 14.00
C GLN A 589 -0.73 -24.40 13.28
N GLN A 590 -1.86 -25.00 12.86
CA GLN A 590 -1.81 -26.22 12.05
C GLN A 590 -1.19 -25.98 10.67
N ALA A 591 -1.36 -24.78 10.08
CA ALA A 591 -0.69 -24.41 8.85
C ALA A 591 0.85 -24.28 9.03
N SER A 592 1.30 -23.68 10.15
CA SER A 592 2.72 -23.64 10.59
C SER A 592 3.32 -25.04 10.59
N GLU A 593 2.70 -25.95 11.34
CA GLU A 593 3.17 -27.33 11.52
C GLU A 593 3.23 -28.12 10.20
N VAL A 594 2.29 -27.89 9.28
CA VAL A 594 2.30 -28.52 7.94
C VAL A 594 3.42 -27.96 7.07
N MET A 595 3.71 -26.66 7.14
CA MET A 595 4.80 -26.04 6.38
C MET A 595 6.17 -26.47 6.92
N GLU A 596 6.35 -26.52 8.25
CA GLU A 596 7.53 -27.09 8.91
C GLU A 596 7.75 -28.56 8.53
N PHE A 597 6.68 -29.36 8.53
CA PHE A 597 6.69 -30.74 8.05
C PHE A 597 7.10 -30.82 6.57
N ALA A 598 6.54 -29.96 5.71
CA ALA A 598 6.87 -29.94 4.29
C ALA A 598 8.35 -29.60 4.04
N VAL A 599 8.92 -28.63 4.76
CA VAL A 599 10.36 -28.32 4.72
C VAL A 599 11.19 -29.51 5.19
N ARG A 600 10.83 -30.13 6.32
CA ARG A 600 11.57 -31.29 6.88
C ARG A 600 11.61 -32.49 5.93
N GLU A 601 10.51 -32.73 5.21
CA GLU A 601 10.39 -33.84 4.25
C GLU A 601 10.72 -33.44 2.80
N ASN A 602 11.16 -32.19 2.56
CA ASN A 602 11.46 -31.59 1.25
C ASN A 602 10.32 -31.73 0.22
N LEU A 603 9.11 -31.36 0.63
CA LEU A 603 7.88 -31.45 -0.16
C LEU A 603 7.50 -30.09 -0.74
N ALA A 604 7.28 -30.04 -2.06
CA ALA A 604 6.69 -28.86 -2.70
C ALA A 604 5.21 -28.71 -2.30
N VAL A 605 4.84 -27.51 -1.86
CA VAL A 605 3.49 -27.13 -1.40
C VAL A 605 2.90 -26.09 -2.35
N ASN A 606 1.66 -26.32 -2.80
CA ASN A 606 0.85 -25.30 -3.47
C ASN A 606 -0.24 -24.79 -2.50
N PRO A 607 -0.19 -23.53 -2.05
CA PRO A 607 -1.31 -22.87 -1.39
C PRO A 607 -2.57 -22.82 -2.25
N ALA A 608 -3.74 -22.96 -1.64
CA ALA A 608 -5.01 -22.76 -2.31
C ALA A 608 -6.12 -22.26 -1.38
N GLY A 609 -7.07 -21.55 -1.98
CA GLY A 609 -8.40 -21.32 -1.42
C GLY A 609 -9.29 -22.57 -1.55
N ALA A 610 -10.40 -22.45 -2.28
CA ALA A 610 -11.22 -23.59 -2.72
C ALA A 610 -10.71 -24.30 -3.99
N GLY A 611 -9.56 -23.90 -4.54
CA GLY A 611 -8.94 -24.50 -5.73
C GLY A 611 -9.49 -24.03 -7.09
N THR A 612 -10.33 -23.00 -7.12
CA THR A 612 -11.05 -22.51 -8.32
C THR A 612 -10.17 -21.89 -9.42
N TRP A 613 -8.89 -21.65 -9.15
CA TRP A 613 -7.95 -20.93 -10.05
C TRP A 613 -6.54 -21.54 -10.06
N LEU A 614 -6.41 -22.83 -9.73
CA LEU A 614 -5.11 -23.50 -9.60
C LEU A 614 -4.44 -23.88 -10.94
N ASP A 615 -5.15 -23.68 -12.03
CA ASP A 615 -4.68 -23.76 -13.41
C ASP A 615 -4.15 -22.42 -13.95
N VAL A 616 -4.33 -21.31 -13.22
CA VAL A 616 -3.81 -19.99 -13.59
C VAL A 616 -2.36 -19.81 -13.13
N GLY A 617 -1.52 -19.30 -14.02
CA GLY A 617 -0.09 -19.12 -13.81
C GLY A 617 0.72 -20.41 -14.04
N ASN A 618 2.01 -20.36 -13.70
CA ASN A 618 2.91 -21.52 -13.78
C ASN A 618 2.68 -22.48 -12.60
N SER A 619 1.50 -23.10 -12.55
CA SER A 619 1.19 -24.12 -11.54
C SER A 619 2.23 -25.25 -11.58
N THR A 620 2.78 -25.60 -10.42
CA THR A 620 3.90 -26.53 -10.35
C THR A 620 3.45 -27.94 -10.73
N THR A 621 3.97 -28.44 -11.85
CA THR A 621 3.81 -29.82 -12.32
C THR A 621 4.64 -30.79 -11.47
N GLY A 622 4.28 -30.90 -10.18
CA GLY A 622 5.00 -31.74 -9.22
C GLY A 622 4.75 -31.48 -7.73
N ALA A 623 3.84 -30.58 -7.34
CA ALA A 623 3.52 -30.38 -5.92
C ALA A 623 3.07 -31.69 -5.24
N ALA A 624 3.71 -32.01 -4.11
CA ALA A 624 3.36 -33.19 -3.32
C ALA A 624 2.15 -32.90 -2.42
N LEU A 625 2.03 -31.65 -1.95
CA LEU A 625 0.96 -31.18 -1.09
C LEU A 625 0.22 -30.00 -1.71
N VAL A 626 -1.10 -29.96 -1.56
CA VAL A 626 -1.91 -28.76 -1.80
C VAL A 626 -2.51 -28.34 -0.46
N LEU A 627 -2.08 -27.19 0.05
CA LEU A 627 -2.46 -26.66 1.36
C LEU A 627 -3.68 -25.76 1.19
N THR A 628 -4.86 -26.20 1.67
CA THR A 628 -6.14 -25.54 1.36
C THR A 628 -6.80 -24.88 2.57
N ALA A 629 -7.26 -23.64 2.39
CA ALA A 629 -7.95 -22.89 3.44
C ALA A 629 -9.38 -23.39 3.73
N ARG A 630 -9.84 -24.51 3.12
CA ARG A 630 -11.26 -24.94 3.10
C ARG A 630 -11.93 -25.17 4.48
N ARG A 631 -11.16 -25.18 5.57
CA ARG A 631 -11.61 -25.34 6.96
C ARG A 631 -11.47 -24.07 7.81
N MET A 632 -10.83 -23.03 7.30
CA MET A 632 -10.67 -21.71 7.90
C MET A 632 -11.81 -20.83 7.36
N LYS A 633 -12.99 -20.90 7.98
CA LYS A 633 -14.26 -20.37 7.46
C LYS A 633 -14.98 -19.40 8.40
N THR A 634 -14.24 -18.82 9.34
CA THR A 634 -14.75 -17.90 10.35
C THR A 634 -14.66 -16.46 9.85
N ILE A 635 -15.74 -15.70 10.00
CA ILE A 635 -15.67 -14.24 9.96
C ILE A 635 -15.26 -13.81 11.37
N VAL A 636 -14.02 -13.36 11.53
CA VAL A 636 -13.35 -13.13 12.81
C VAL A 636 -13.84 -11.85 13.48
N ARG A 637 -14.06 -10.78 12.70
CA ARG A 637 -14.62 -9.51 13.14
C ARG A 637 -15.41 -8.86 12.01
N HIS A 638 -16.50 -8.17 12.34
CA HIS A 638 -17.12 -7.18 11.47
C HIS A 638 -17.43 -5.97 12.34
N GLU A 639 -16.87 -4.82 11.97
CA GLU A 639 -17.08 -3.54 12.64
C GLU A 639 -17.74 -2.55 11.67
N PRO A 640 -19.09 -2.45 11.68
CA PRO A 640 -19.79 -1.58 10.75
C PRO A 640 -19.44 -0.10 10.90
N ALA A 641 -19.16 0.37 12.12
CA ALA A 641 -18.82 1.77 12.38
C ALA A 641 -17.48 2.20 11.77
N ASP A 642 -16.53 1.27 11.63
CA ASP A 642 -15.20 1.51 11.06
C ASP A 642 -15.14 1.21 9.54
N LEU A 643 -16.21 0.64 8.95
CA LEU A 643 -16.19 -0.01 7.63
C LEU A 643 -15.06 -1.07 7.52
N VAL A 644 -14.87 -1.90 8.55
CA VAL A 644 -13.81 -2.93 8.58
C VAL A 644 -14.38 -4.31 8.88
N ALA A 645 -13.88 -5.34 8.19
CA ALA A 645 -14.13 -6.73 8.56
C ALA A 645 -12.90 -7.62 8.35
N THR A 646 -12.73 -8.60 9.24
CA THR A 646 -11.66 -9.59 9.23
C THR A 646 -12.27 -10.97 9.02
N ALA A 647 -11.74 -11.73 8.07
CA ALA A 647 -12.21 -13.08 7.74
C ALA A 647 -11.03 -14.04 7.55
N GLU A 648 -11.24 -15.30 7.93
CA GLU A 648 -10.34 -16.38 7.57
C GLU A 648 -10.32 -16.60 6.06
N ALA A 649 -9.14 -16.97 5.53
CA ALA A 649 -8.86 -17.04 4.09
C ALA A 649 -9.77 -17.99 3.30
N GLY A 650 -10.44 -18.95 3.95
CA GLY A 650 -11.33 -19.93 3.34
C GLY A 650 -12.82 -19.58 3.35
N VAL A 651 -13.22 -18.44 3.93
CA VAL A 651 -14.57 -17.90 3.78
C VAL A 651 -14.86 -17.65 2.30
N THR A 652 -16.01 -18.08 1.78
CA THR A 652 -16.38 -17.80 0.37
C THR A 652 -16.70 -16.31 0.20
N LEU A 653 -16.39 -15.72 -0.95
CA LEU A 653 -16.74 -14.33 -1.21
C LEU A 653 -18.27 -14.13 -1.13
N VAL A 654 -19.06 -15.10 -1.59
CA VAL A 654 -20.52 -15.08 -1.51
C VAL A 654 -21.02 -15.05 -0.05
N ASP A 655 -20.50 -15.92 0.82
CA ASP A 655 -20.87 -15.95 2.24
C ASP A 655 -20.42 -14.67 2.96
N PHE A 656 -19.25 -14.14 2.63
CA PHE A 656 -18.74 -12.89 3.19
C PHE A 656 -19.62 -11.71 2.80
N GLN A 657 -19.91 -11.52 1.52
CA GLN A 657 -20.79 -10.46 1.01
C GLN A 657 -22.19 -10.56 1.64
N LYS A 658 -22.74 -11.77 1.79
CA LYS A 658 -24.03 -12.01 2.46
C LYS A 658 -24.01 -11.63 3.95
N GLN A 659 -22.88 -11.76 4.63
CA GLN A 659 -22.75 -11.29 6.01
C GLN A 659 -22.66 -9.76 6.07
N LEU A 660 -21.80 -9.15 5.24
CA LEU A 660 -21.61 -7.69 5.20
C LEU A 660 -22.92 -6.95 4.85
N ALA A 661 -23.71 -7.50 3.92
CA ALA A 661 -24.97 -6.92 3.48
C ALA A 661 -26.01 -6.77 4.61
N GLN A 662 -25.91 -7.56 5.70
CA GLN A 662 -26.79 -7.42 6.88
C GLN A 662 -26.59 -6.08 7.60
N ALA A 663 -25.42 -5.45 7.47
CA ALA A 663 -25.11 -4.12 7.97
C ALA A 663 -25.18 -3.04 6.87
N GLY A 664 -25.72 -3.34 5.68
CA GLY A 664 -25.73 -2.43 4.54
C GLY A 664 -24.33 -2.15 3.97
N GLN A 665 -23.42 -3.12 4.04
CA GLN A 665 -22.02 -3.00 3.61
C GLN A 665 -21.61 -4.11 2.65
N TRP A 666 -20.48 -3.92 1.96
CA TRP A 666 -19.90 -4.93 1.07
C TRP A 666 -18.41 -4.68 0.84
N LEU A 667 -17.73 -5.71 0.34
CA LEU A 667 -16.39 -5.65 -0.23
C LEU A 667 -16.52 -5.46 -1.75
N PRO A 668 -16.14 -4.32 -2.36
CA PRO A 668 -16.43 -4.02 -3.77
C PRO A 668 -15.46 -4.72 -4.73
N ILE A 669 -15.52 -6.06 -4.76
CA ILE A 669 -14.72 -6.97 -5.58
C ILE A 669 -15.68 -8.01 -6.17
N ASP A 670 -15.64 -8.22 -7.49
CA ASP A 670 -16.59 -9.07 -8.22
C ASP A 670 -15.94 -9.97 -9.31
N PRO A 671 -14.92 -10.80 -8.97
CA PRO A 671 -14.33 -11.75 -9.89
C PRO A 671 -15.36 -12.73 -10.44
N SER A 672 -15.23 -13.08 -11.72
CA SER A 672 -16.06 -14.09 -12.37
C SER A 672 -15.77 -15.48 -11.77
N ASP A 673 -16.69 -16.02 -10.97
CA ASP A 673 -16.57 -17.35 -10.36
C ASP A 673 -17.91 -18.13 -10.41
N ASP A 674 -17.93 -19.34 -9.82
CA ASP A 674 -19.13 -20.16 -9.65
C ASP A 674 -19.67 -20.16 -8.20
N GLY A 675 -19.38 -19.09 -7.46
CA GLY A 675 -19.70 -18.91 -6.04
C GLY A 675 -18.78 -19.65 -5.06
N ARG A 676 -17.76 -20.39 -5.54
CA ARG A 676 -16.83 -21.14 -4.67
C ARG A 676 -15.56 -20.39 -4.31
N ALA A 677 -15.26 -19.25 -4.94
CA ALA A 677 -14.03 -18.53 -4.70
C ALA A 677 -14.00 -18.01 -3.24
N THR A 678 -12.90 -18.33 -2.55
CA THR A 678 -12.65 -17.91 -1.17
C THR A 678 -11.95 -16.57 -1.15
N VAL A 679 -12.18 -15.74 -0.14
CA VAL A 679 -11.54 -14.41 0.00
C VAL A 679 -10.01 -14.49 -0.10
N GLY A 680 -9.38 -15.50 0.52
CA GLY A 680 -7.94 -15.74 0.41
C GLY A 680 -7.49 -16.09 -1.00
N GLY A 681 -8.25 -16.93 -1.71
CA GLY A 681 -8.01 -17.26 -3.11
C GLY A 681 -8.13 -16.07 -4.05
N VAL A 682 -9.15 -15.20 -3.86
CA VAL A 682 -9.37 -13.98 -4.65
C VAL A 682 -8.25 -12.97 -4.45
N ILE A 683 -7.79 -12.77 -3.21
CA ILE A 683 -6.66 -11.88 -2.92
C ILE A 683 -5.34 -12.47 -3.45
N ALA A 684 -5.10 -13.77 -3.25
CA ALA A 684 -3.88 -14.42 -3.75
C ALA A 684 -3.78 -14.35 -5.29
N SER A 685 -4.88 -14.44 -6.03
CA SER A 685 -4.89 -14.27 -7.50
C SER A 685 -5.03 -12.82 -7.97
N GLY A 686 -5.34 -11.87 -7.09
CA GLY A 686 -5.48 -10.44 -7.43
C GLY A 686 -6.71 -10.10 -8.29
N LEU A 687 -7.68 -11.02 -8.45
CA LEU A 687 -8.78 -10.87 -9.39
C LEU A 687 -9.84 -9.86 -8.91
N GLY A 688 -9.93 -8.71 -9.57
CA GLY A 688 -10.85 -7.62 -9.20
C GLY A 688 -12.29 -7.75 -9.70
N GLY A 689 -12.46 -8.20 -10.94
CA GLY A 689 -13.75 -8.17 -11.64
C GLY A 689 -14.09 -6.81 -12.30
N PRO A 690 -15.19 -6.73 -13.06
CA PRO A 690 -15.59 -5.54 -13.83
C PRO A 690 -15.75 -4.27 -13.00
N GLN A 691 -16.17 -4.38 -11.73
CA GLN A 691 -16.43 -3.21 -10.89
C GLN A 691 -15.16 -2.54 -10.34
N SER A 692 -13.99 -3.11 -10.62
CA SER A 692 -12.70 -2.51 -10.32
C SER A 692 -12.45 -1.18 -11.04
N LEU A 693 -13.15 -0.90 -12.14
CA LEU A 693 -13.12 0.41 -12.82
C LEU A 693 -13.62 1.56 -11.91
N GLY A 694 -14.69 1.33 -11.15
CA GLY A 694 -15.27 2.33 -10.25
C GLY A 694 -14.69 2.33 -8.84
N PHE A 695 -14.36 1.16 -8.30
CA PHE A 695 -13.98 1.02 -6.89
C PHE A 695 -12.48 0.80 -6.66
N GLY A 696 -11.77 0.20 -7.60
CA GLY A 696 -10.35 -0.17 -7.49
C GLY A 696 -10.09 -1.68 -7.50
N LEU A 697 -8.81 -2.07 -7.48
CA LEU A 697 -8.38 -3.46 -7.50
C LEU A 697 -8.42 -4.09 -6.08
N PRO A 698 -8.40 -5.42 -5.93
CA PRO A 698 -8.43 -6.09 -4.64
C PRO A 698 -7.39 -5.59 -3.63
N ARG A 699 -6.20 -5.24 -4.11
CA ARG A 699 -5.11 -4.63 -3.32
C ARG A 699 -5.54 -3.39 -2.54
N SER A 700 -6.48 -2.59 -3.06
CA SER A 700 -6.95 -1.34 -2.43
C SER A 700 -7.84 -1.58 -1.21
N PHE A 701 -8.33 -2.81 -1.01
CA PHE A 701 -9.23 -3.15 0.10
C PHE A 701 -8.55 -3.93 1.22
N VAL A 702 -7.46 -4.64 0.95
CA VAL A 702 -6.69 -5.34 1.99
C VAL A 702 -5.87 -4.33 2.79
N ILE A 703 -6.18 -4.20 4.08
CA ILE A 703 -5.49 -3.30 5.04
C ILE A 703 -4.68 -4.05 6.11
N GLY A 704 -4.92 -5.35 6.25
CA GLY A 704 -4.15 -6.23 7.12
C GLY A 704 -4.27 -7.69 6.71
N MET A 705 -3.29 -8.52 7.07
CA MET A 705 -3.33 -9.97 6.83
C MET A 705 -2.46 -10.76 7.79
N ARG A 706 -2.72 -12.06 7.88
CA ARG A 706 -1.81 -13.05 8.45
C ARG A 706 -1.47 -14.13 7.43
N ALA A 707 -0.22 -14.55 7.42
CA ALA A 707 0.28 -15.60 6.54
C ALA A 707 1.26 -16.52 7.27
N VAL A 708 1.38 -17.75 6.78
CA VAL A 708 2.42 -18.71 7.16
C VAL A 708 3.45 -18.77 6.04
N LEU A 709 4.69 -18.42 6.36
CA LEU A 709 5.81 -18.48 5.43
C LEU A 709 6.24 -19.93 5.14
N ALA A 710 7.05 -20.12 4.10
CA ALA A 710 7.58 -21.43 3.71
C ALA A 710 8.32 -22.17 4.84
N ASP A 711 8.95 -21.43 5.77
CA ASP A 711 9.67 -21.98 6.93
C ASP A 711 8.78 -22.20 8.17
N GLY A 712 7.46 -22.07 8.03
CA GLY A 712 6.49 -22.18 9.12
C GLY A 712 6.22 -20.88 9.88
N ARG A 713 7.08 -19.85 9.80
CA ARG A 713 6.86 -18.63 10.57
C ARG A 713 5.52 -17.98 10.23
N GLN A 714 4.69 -17.80 11.26
CA GLN A 714 3.50 -16.98 11.21
C GLN A 714 3.90 -15.51 11.21
N ILE A 715 3.41 -14.75 10.23
CA ILE A 715 3.61 -13.31 10.13
C ILE A 715 2.28 -12.55 10.05
N LYS A 716 2.32 -11.29 10.47
CA LYS A 716 1.28 -10.26 10.31
C LYS A 716 1.82 -9.15 9.41
N ALA A 717 0.98 -8.67 8.50
CA ALA A 717 1.21 -7.44 7.74
C ALA A 717 0.03 -6.47 7.91
N GLY A 718 0.29 -5.18 7.80
CA GLY A 718 -0.73 -4.13 7.95
C GLY A 718 -1.39 -4.10 9.34
N GLY A 719 -2.66 -3.70 9.39
CA GLY A 719 -3.41 -3.52 10.62
C GLY A 719 -4.93 -3.53 10.44
N ASN A 720 -5.64 -3.04 11.46
CA ASN A 720 -7.10 -3.00 11.48
C ASN A 720 -7.69 -1.60 11.22
N VAL A 721 -6.83 -0.60 11.02
CA VAL A 721 -7.23 0.79 10.75
C VAL A 721 -6.97 1.14 9.29
N VAL A 722 -7.85 1.94 8.70
CA VAL A 722 -7.81 2.33 7.28
C VAL A 722 -6.52 3.09 6.93
N LYS A 723 -6.08 3.97 7.83
CA LYS A 723 -4.94 4.85 7.65
C LYS A 723 -3.76 4.33 8.49
N ASN A 724 -2.86 3.60 7.84
CA ASN A 724 -1.71 2.96 8.46
C ASN A 724 -0.51 2.99 7.50
N VAL A 725 0.61 3.58 7.92
CA VAL A 725 1.89 3.57 7.17
C VAL A 725 3.03 3.01 8.01
N ALA A 726 2.72 2.11 8.96
CA ALA A 726 3.72 1.48 9.82
C ALA A 726 4.31 0.21 9.18
N GLY A 727 5.61 0.23 8.93
CA GLY A 727 6.32 -0.87 8.24
C GLY A 727 6.04 -0.89 6.74
N TYR A 728 6.52 -1.93 6.05
CA TYR A 728 6.24 -2.09 4.62
C TYR A 728 4.87 -2.72 4.37
N ASP A 729 4.19 -2.31 3.30
CA ASP A 729 2.89 -2.82 2.91
C ASP A 729 3.00 -4.18 2.20
N LEU A 730 3.32 -5.21 2.97
CA LEU A 730 3.37 -6.60 2.49
C LEU A 730 1.97 -7.09 2.06
N CYS A 731 0.87 -6.42 2.44
CA CYS A 731 -0.47 -6.79 1.99
C CYS A 731 -0.59 -6.65 0.47
N LYS A 732 0.02 -5.62 -0.13
CA LYS A 732 0.10 -5.48 -1.59
C LYS A 732 0.95 -6.60 -2.18
N LEU A 733 2.15 -6.82 -1.65
CA LEU A 733 3.09 -7.85 -2.14
C LEU A 733 2.48 -9.27 -2.18
N PHE A 734 1.67 -9.63 -1.19
CA PHE A 734 0.94 -10.91 -1.15
C PHE A 734 -0.29 -10.95 -2.08
N THR A 735 -0.88 -9.81 -2.42
CA THR A 735 -2.00 -9.73 -3.36
C THR A 735 -1.48 -10.00 -4.79
N GLY A 736 -2.12 -10.92 -5.51
CA GLY A 736 -1.62 -11.38 -6.82
C GLY A 736 -0.37 -12.26 -6.79
N SER A 737 0.14 -12.63 -5.60
CA SER A 737 1.33 -13.51 -5.46
C SER A 737 1.11 -14.97 -5.82
N TYR A 738 -0.14 -15.38 -6.09
CA TYR A 738 -0.58 -16.78 -6.24
C TYR A 738 -0.21 -17.69 -5.04
N GLY A 739 0.06 -17.08 -3.87
CA GLY A 739 0.47 -17.79 -2.65
C GLY A 739 1.93 -18.22 -2.62
N THR A 740 2.74 -17.88 -3.62
CA THR A 740 4.17 -18.28 -3.69
C THR A 740 5.03 -17.74 -2.55
N LEU A 741 4.60 -16.64 -1.91
CA LEU A 741 5.27 -16.03 -0.75
C LEU A 741 4.86 -16.65 0.60
N GLY A 742 3.76 -17.41 0.63
CA GLY A 742 3.23 -18.02 1.84
C GLY A 742 1.73 -18.30 1.79
N PHE A 743 1.26 -19.08 2.76
CA PHE A 743 -0.15 -19.45 2.89
C PHE A 743 -0.90 -18.40 3.72
N VAL A 744 -1.75 -17.60 3.08
CA VAL A 744 -2.61 -16.61 3.75
C VAL A 744 -3.67 -17.33 4.59
N THR A 745 -3.82 -16.92 5.86
CA THR A 745 -4.75 -17.53 6.83
C THR A 745 -5.88 -16.61 7.24
N GLU A 746 -5.63 -15.29 7.30
CA GLU A 746 -6.58 -14.26 7.74
C GLU A 746 -6.37 -12.98 6.91
N LEU A 747 -7.47 -12.30 6.57
CA LEU A 747 -7.48 -11.05 5.80
C LEU A 747 -8.40 -10.03 6.50
N THR A 748 -7.93 -8.79 6.62
CA THR A 748 -8.70 -7.64 7.09
C THR A 748 -8.91 -6.66 5.95
N PHE A 749 -10.17 -6.28 5.75
CA PHE A 749 -10.64 -5.47 4.63
C PHE A 749 -11.20 -4.13 5.07
N LYS A 750 -10.90 -3.06 4.33
CA LYS A 750 -11.72 -1.85 4.25
C LYS A 750 -12.92 -2.14 3.34
N LEU A 751 -14.11 -1.81 3.82
CA LEU A 751 -15.39 -2.02 3.17
C LEU A 751 -15.92 -0.73 2.52
N ARG A 752 -17.03 -0.85 1.81
CA ARG A 752 -17.87 0.28 1.38
C ARG A 752 -19.30 0.08 1.87
N PRO A 753 -20.09 1.15 2.02
CA PRO A 753 -21.55 1.05 2.04
C PRO A 753 -22.06 0.35 0.78
N LEU A 754 -23.11 -0.46 0.93
CA LEU A 754 -23.81 -1.09 -0.18
C LEU A 754 -24.55 0.00 -1.00
N PRO A 755 -24.44 0.01 -2.34
CA PRO A 755 -25.14 0.99 -3.16
C PRO A 755 -26.67 0.91 -2.99
N GLU A 756 -27.34 2.04 -2.85
CA GLU A 756 -28.80 2.10 -2.75
C GLU A 756 -29.49 1.62 -4.03
N GLU A 757 -28.90 1.97 -5.18
CA GLU A 757 -29.38 1.61 -6.51
C GLU A 757 -28.21 1.10 -7.34
N THR A 758 -28.47 0.14 -8.23
CA THR A 758 -27.54 -0.29 -9.27
C THR A 758 -28.30 -0.53 -10.56
N ARG A 759 -27.81 0.04 -11.67
CA ARG A 759 -28.39 -0.13 -13.01
C ARG A 759 -27.33 -0.52 -14.02
N THR A 760 -27.68 -1.43 -14.91
CA THR A 760 -26.85 -1.78 -16.07
C THR A 760 -27.58 -1.38 -17.35
N VAL A 761 -26.97 -0.50 -18.14
CA VAL A 761 -27.38 -0.18 -19.52
C VAL A 761 -26.72 -1.20 -20.45
N VAL A 762 -27.47 -1.64 -21.45
CA VAL A 762 -27.01 -2.55 -22.51
C VAL A 762 -27.20 -1.87 -23.85
N ALA A 763 -26.15 -1.83 -24.69
CA ALA A 763 -26.22 -1.33 -26.05
C ALA A 763 -25.62 -2.37 -27.02
N CYS A 764 -26.33 -2.69 -28.10
CA CYS A 764 -25.93 -3.73 -29.05
C CYS A 764 -25.47 -3.10 -30.37
N GLY A 765 -24.43 -3.65 -31.01
CA GLY A 765 -23.94 -3.15 -32.29
C GLY A 765 -22.55 -3.64 -32.71
N PRO A 766 -21.97 -3.04 -33.76
CA PRO A 766 -20.60 -3.32 -34.19
C PRO A 766 -19.57 -2.92 -33.12
N VAL A 767 -18.60 -3.80 -32.84
CA VAL A 767 -17.61 -3.62 -31.77
C VAL A 767 -16.88 -2.28 -31.82
N GLY A 768 -16.55 -1.77 -33.02
CA GLY A 768 -15.89 -0.47 -33.18
C GLY A 768 -16.70 0.71 -32.64
N SER A 769 -18.01 0.74 -32.92
CA SER A 769 -18.92 1.77 -32.40
C SER A 769 -19.09 1.65 -30.89
N LEU A 770 -19.17 0.42 -30.37
CA LEU A 770 -19.29 0.15 -28.93
C LEU A 770 -18.03 0.57 -28.16
N ILE A 771 -16.84 0.41 -28.72
CA ILE A 771 -15.58 0.92 -28.11
C ILE A 771 -15.62 2.45 -27.99
N VAL A 772 -16.07 3.16 -29.04
CA VAL A 772 -16.17 4.63 -29.01
C VAL A 772 -17.21 5.09 -27.98
N ALA A 773 -18.39 4.48 -27.96
CA ALA A 773 -19.44 4.78 -27.00
C ALA A 773 -19.02 4.49 -25.55
N GLY A 774 -18.39 3.34 -25.30
CA GLY A 774 -17.87 2.96 -23.98
C GLY A 774 -16.82 3.94 -23.46
N ARG A 775 -15.89 4.39 -24.32
CA ARG A 775 -14.92 5.43 -23.98
C ARG A 775 -15.59 6.75 -23.63
N LYS A 776 -16.48 7.27 -24.49
CA LYS A 776 -17.24 8.51 -24.21
C LYS A 776 -17.91 8.47 -22.84
N ILE A 777 -18.54 7.34 -22.50
CA ILE A 777 -19.24 7.17 -21.23
C ILE A 777 -18.29 7.06 -20.03
N ALA A 778 -17.18 6.33 -20.15
CA ALA A 778 -16.16 6.24 -19.11
C ALA A 778 -15.47 7.60 -18.83
N THR A 779 -15.39 8.48 -19.82
CA THR A 779 -14.83 9.84 -19.69
C THR A 779 -15.85 10.86 -19.15
N GLN A 780 -17.12 10.81 -19.57
CA GLN A 780 -18.14 11.82 -19.21
C GLN A 780 -18.95 11.51 -17.95
N PHE A 781 -19.05 10.25 -17.55
CA PHE A 781 -19.84 9.82 -16.40
C PHE A 781 -18.98 9.02 -15.41
N PHE A 782 -19.60 8.52 -14.34
CA PHE A 782 -18.96 7.74 -13.29
C PHE A 782 -19.53 6.30 -13.27
N PRO A 783 -19.37 5.51 -14.35
CA PRO A 783 -19.74 4.10 -14.34
C PRO A 783 -18.80 3.33 -13.42
N VAL A 784 -19.33 2.31 -12.74
CA VAL A 784 -18.52 1.39 -11.94
C VAL A 784 -17.96 0.23 -12.74
N ALA A 785 -18.57 -0.10 -13.89
CA ALA A 785 -18.05 -1.07 -14.85
C ALA A 785 -18.44 -0.69 -16.30
N VAL A 786 -17.56 -0.95 -17.27
CA VAL A 786 -17.80 -0.77 -18.70
C VAL A 786 -17.18 -1.95 -19.46
N GLU A 787 -17.99 -2.88 -19.93
CA GLU A 787 -17.57 -4.16 -20.49
C GLU A 787 -18.09 -4.35 -21.93
N ILE A 788 -17.31 -5.01 -22.78
CA ILE A 788 -17.76 -5.42 -24.12
C ILE A 788 -17.81 -6.94 -24.19
N VAL A 789 -19.00 -7.49 -24.41
CA VAL A 789 -19.24 -8.92 -24.58
C VAL A 789 -19.36 -9.30 -26.06
N SER A 790 -18.71 -10.40 -26.43
CA SER A 790 -18.68 -10.92 -27.81
C SER A 790 -20.04 -11.48 -28.25
N GLU A 791 -20.27 -11.60 -29.57
CA GLU A 791 -21.49 -12.21 -30.14
C GLU A 791 -21.86 -13.56 -29.49
N ARG A 792 -20.85 -14.39 -29.18
CA ARG A 792 -21.05 -15.67 -28.50
C ARG A 792 -21.63 -15.48 -27.10
N LEU A 793 -21.04 -14.58 -26.30
CA LEU A 793 -21.52 -14.30 -24.94
C LEU A 793 -22.88 -13.60 -24.97
N VAL A 794 -23.15 -12.71 -25.92
CA VAL A 794 -24.48 -12.11 -26.16
C VAL A 794 -25.57 -13.19 -26.30
N SER A 795 -25.30 -14.22 -27.09
CA SER A 795 -26.18 -15.38 -27.28
C SER A 795 -26.33 -16.23 -26.01
N GLU A 796 -25.22 -16.57 -25.35
CA GLU A 796 -25.22 -17.38 -24.12
C GLU A 796 -25.92 -16.65 -22.94
N MET A 797 -25.78 -15.32 -22.85
CA MET A 797 -26.43 -14.43 -21.88
C MET A 797 -27.89 -14.07 -22.25
N LYS A 798 -28.37 -14.46 -23.44
CA LYS A 798 -29.71 -14.16 -23.97
C LYS A 798 -30.02 -12.66 -24.05
N ILE A 799 -29.02 -11.85 -24.41
CA ILE A 799 -29.18 -10.43 -24.71
C ILE A 799 -29.86 -10.29 -26.07
N ASP A 800 -30.87 -9.42 -26.17
CA ASP A 800 -31.56 -9.13 -27.43
C ASP A 800 -30.67 -8.26 -28.34
N ALA A 801 -30.14 -8.87 -29.39
CA ALA A 801 -29.19 -8.29 -30.32
C ALA A 801 -29.34 -8.93 -31.70
N LYS A 802 -28.95 -8.24 -32.78
CA LYS A 802 -28.93 -8.86 -34.11
C LYS A 802 -27.75 -9.82 -34.22
N ARG A 803 -27.89 -10.83 -35.08
CA ARG A 803 -26.79 -11.75 -35.42
C ARG A 803 -25.57 -10.98 -35.92
N GLY A 804 -24.39 -11.29 -35.39
CA GLY A 804 -23.14 -10.56 -35.65
C GLY A 804 -22.88 -9.33 -34.77
N GLU A 805 -23.81 -8.93 -33.89
CA GLU A 805 -23.60 -7.81 -32.96
C GLU A 805 -22.91 -8.27 -31.66
N CYS A 806 -22.06 -7.39 -31.13
CA CYS A 806 -21.58 -7.46 -29.75
C CYS A 806 -22.48 -6.61 -28.85
N ALA A 807 -22.28 -6.65 -27.53
CA ALA A 807 -22.95 -5.73 -26.62
C ALA A 807 -21.98 -5.03 -25.67
N LEU A 808 -22.29 -3.77 -25.36
CA LEU A 808 -21.64 -2.92 -24.37
C LEU A 808 -22.51 -2.92 -23.11
N LEU A 809 -21.93 -3.31 -21.98
CA LEU A 809 -22.56 -3.34 -20.66
C LEU A 809 -21.98 -2.22 -19.81
N ILE A 810 -22.82 -1.35 -19.28
CA ILE A 810 -22.40 -0.17 -18.52
C ILE A 810 -23.13 -0.16 -17.19
N ARG A 811 -22.42 -0.34 -16.08
CA ARG A 811 -23.02 -0.34 -14.74
C ARG A 811 -22.80 1.00 -14.04
N PHE A 812 -23.85 1.54 -13.46
CA PHE A 812 -23.82 2.62 -12.48
C PHE A 812 -24.29 2.09 -11.13
N ALA A 813 -23.63 2.50 -10.04
CA ALA A 813 -24.01 2.16 -8.67
C ALA A 813 -23.73 3.36 -7.75
N GLY A 814 -24.61 3.62 -6.78
CA GLY A 814 -24.52 4.78 -5.88
C GLY A 814 -25.88 5.11 -5.26
N SER A 815 -26.11 6.38 -4.92
CA SER A 815 -27.40 6.87 -4.44
C SER A 815 -28.46 6.84 -5.55
N SER A 816 -29.71 6.62 -5.15
CA SER A 816 -30.81 6.31 -6.09
C SER A 816 -31.02 7.39 -7.15
N ARG A 817 -31.03 8.68 -6.76
CA ARG A 817 -31.19 9.80 -7.71
C ARG A 817 -29.97 9.95 -8.64
N GLY A 818 -28.76 9.76 -8.12
CA GLY A 818 -27.52 9.84 -8.90
C GLY A 818 -27.44 8.77 -9.99
N VAL A 819 -27.78 7.52 -9.65
CA VAL A 819 -27.81 6.39 -10.60
C VAL A 819 -28.90 6.56 -11.66
N ILE A 820 -30.10 6.99 -11.27
CA ILE A 820 -31.19 7.29 -12.22
C ILE A 820 -30.77 8.38 -13.22
N SER A 821 -30.19 9.48 -12.72
CA SER A 821 -29.76 10.61 -13.55
C SER A 821 -28.68 10.20 -14.56
N GLN A 822 -27.61 9.53 -14.11
CA GLN A 822 -26.54 9.06 -14.99
C GLN A 822 -27.05 8.04 -16.03
N THR A 823 -27.92 7.12 -15.62
CA THR A 823 -28.53 6.12 -16.53
C THR A 823 -29.32 6.80 -17.65
N ALA A 824 -30.12 7.83 -17.32
CA ALA A 824 -30.91 8.56 -18.31
C ALA A 824 -30.02 9.36 -19.29
N GLN A 825 -28.94 9.98 -18.80
CA GLN A 825 -27.99 10.73 -19.63
C GLN A 825 -27.17 9.80 -20.55
N ALA A 826 -26.71 8.65 -20.04
CA ALA A 826 -26.02 7.64 -20.83
C ALA A 826 -26.93 7.05 -21.94
N LEU A 827 -28.19 6.76 -21.63
CA LEU A 827 -29.19 6.32 -22.62
C LEU A 827 -29.48 7.37 -23.69
N LYS A 828 -29.41 8.67 -23.35
CA LYS A 828 -29.54 9.75 -24.33
C LYS A 828 -28.32 9.77 -25.27
N LEU A 829 -27.10 9.77 -24.72
CA LEU A 829 -25.86 9.79 -25.51
C LEU A 829 -25.79 8.60 -26.47
N LEU A 830 -26.12 7.39 -26.00
CA LEU A 830 -26.14 6.18 -26.83
C LEU A 830 -27.15 6.23 -27.98
N ARG A 831 -28.21 7.04 -27.88
CA ARG A 831 -29.22 7.21 -28.95
C ARG A 831 -28.87 8.32 -29.93
N GLU A 832 -28.05 9.30 -29.53
CA GLU A 832 -27.63 10.42 -30.38
C GLU A 832 -26.43 10.06 -31.28
N ASP A 833 -25.71 8.98 -30.95
CA ASP A 833 -24.59 8.42 -31.73
C ASP A 833 -25.01 7.35 -32.78
N HIS A 834 -26.32 7.15 -33.01
CA HIS A 834 -26.88 6.08 -33.86
C HIS A 834 -27.39 6.52 -35.24
#